data_AF-A0A7T7I0E8-F1
#
_entry.id   AF-A0A7T7I0E8-F1
#
_cell.length_a   1.000
_cell.length_b   1.000
_cell.length_c   1.000
_cell.angle_alpha   90.00
_cell.angle_beta   90.00
_cell.angle_gamma   90.00
#
_symmetry.space_group_name_H-M   'P 1'
#
loop_
_entity.id
_entity.type
_entity.pdbx_description
1 polymer ?
#
loop_
_entity_poly.entity_id
_entity_poly.type
_entity_poly.pdbx_seq_one_letter_code
_entity_poly.pdbx_strand_id
1 'polypeptide(L)'
;MTTPPDPKDLEQPPYPEDLEQPGLVRTGRSTFVRPIRPEDADRLVAFVGGLSRATLAYRSLGPVIRARDDVIRRGAYVDYLNELALVALAGDEIAGLVRYVRDTEDPDHAEVTFTIRDDDQSEGFGRLLLEHIAAAARARGIRVLKADVLADNTRMINVFLGSGYRVESGPPGQIVHFDIAVDPQAQAVARAERREHTAVRRSLRPLLEPRSVAVIGANRRPLTIGHEIVANLLRGGFRGSVFPVNPRAEQVAGARAYPNVRELPEPPDLALIAVRAEAVPEVVRECAEAGVKAVVVVSTGFGETGAAGRSTELELSRFARASGMRLVGPNCMGVVNTTPAARLAATFSPALPTPGRVAMSSQSGPLGLAVLDFARRLRLGFSGFVSVGHAVDVSTNDLLQWWEEDPETSVILLHVETFGNPRRFARIARRVAPRKPIIAVHPGHAPATGPADSGVRGGPEVRGGPGRRGDSVSRADPAAGPSDSVGRADPAAGPSDSAVSSLFAQSGVIRTRSLQELFDAALLLAHQPPPPGNRVAVITNAGGPAALTVGACAASGLRVPPLGERTRETLRAALGPGAEVANPADLTPMATAAHYRQALDAVLADDGIDAAIVLFMPPLADKPDEVAAAILDAAEAAPSKPVVASFLGGAGVADLLHRGQLVVPTYAFPEAAAASLGHAAAYQAWRSTPAGVIPDLPGVDADRARSLLAGCAPGPVPPRIAAELLDSYGIAVRDTRPGSGPDAFLSVGADPVFGPVVAFGLTGDYADLMADVAHRVTPLSDRDAREMVRSLRAAPLLDGRVGGPGVDLAALEETVLRISAMVEDLPEIEAMELRPIRLLPPGDGVAVTRATIRLADETRKGGPS
;
A
#
# COMPACT_ATOMS: atom_id res chain seq x y z
N MET A 1 30.57 9.25 50.47
CA MET A 1 30.23 9.02 49.05
C MET A 1 30.16 7.53 48.84
N THR A 2 28.95 6.98 48.93
CA THR A 2 28.66 5.60 48.58
C THR A 2 28.98 5.39 47.11
N THR A 3 29.75 4.36 46.80
CA THR A 3 29.98 3.91 45.42
C THR A 3 28.62 3.72 44.76
N PRO A 4 28.35 4.32 43.58
CA PRO A 4 27.11 4.04 42.86
C PRO A 4 26.98 2.53 42.63
N PRO A 5 25.76 1.96 42.68
CA PRO A 5 25.55 0.54 42.40
C PRO A 5 26.16 0.16 41.03
N ASP A 6 26.65 -1.08 40.92
CA ASP A 6 27.15 -1.60 39.65
C ASP A 6 25.97 -1.66 38.67
N PRO A 7 26.07 -1.11 37.44
CA PRO A 7 24.97 -1.09 36.47
C PRO A 7 24.32 -2.45 36.19
N LYS A 8 25.02 -3.56 36.48
CA LYS A 8 24.49 -4.92 36.40
C LYS A 8 23.44 -5.25 37.48
N ASP A 9 23.41 -4.47 38.55
CA ASP A 9 22.51 -4.63 39.70
C ASP A 9 21.23 -3.77 39.58
N LEU A 10 21.12 -2.95 38.52
CA LEU A 10 19.91 -2.19 38.21
C LEU A 10 18.94 -3.09 37.42
N GLU A 11 17.70 -3.19 37.92
CA GLU A 11 16.64 -3.94 37.23
C GLU A 11 16.38 -3.28 35.88
N GLN A 12 16.68 -4.01 34.80
CA GLN A 12 16.64 -3.44 33.47
C GLN A 12 15.18 -3.33 32.98
N PRO A 13 14.76 -2.16 32.47
CA PRO A 13 13.43 -2.03 31.89
C PRO A 13 13.24 -2.92 30.66
N PRO A 14 11.99 -3.32 30.36
CA PRO A 14 11.69 -4.13 29.19
C PRO A 14 12.17 -3.43 27.90
N TYR A 15 12.81 -4.21 27.03
CA TYR A 15 13.37 -3.69 25.79
C TYR A 15 12.25 -3.22 24.83
N PRO A 16 12.34 -1.99 24.27
CA PRO A 16 11.30 -1.46 23.40
C PRO A 16 11.46 -1.99 21.96
N GLU A 17 10.92 -3.17 21.70
CA GLU A 17 10.96 -3.83 20.38
C GLU A 17 10.27 -3.01 19.28
N ASP A 18 9.32 -2.14 19.64
CA ASP A 18 8.59 -1.24 18.75
C ASP A 18 9.47 -0.20 18.04
N LEU A 19 10.63 0.11 18.63
CA LEU A 19 11.60 1.05 18.07
C LEU A 19 12.57 0.42 17.06
N GLU A 20 12.48 -0.90 16.83
CA GLU A 20 13.29 -1.57 15.83
C GLU A 20 12.76 -1.34 14.41
N GLN A 21 13.56 -0.71 13.56
CA GLN A 21 13.10 -0.34 12.23
C GLN A 21 14.20 -0.50 11.16
N PRO A 22 13.84 -1.00 9.96
CA PRO A 22 14.75 -0.98 8.82
C PRO A 22 14.97 0.47 8.36
N GLY A 23 16.22 0.78 8.00
CA GLY A 23 16.59 2.10 7.48
C GLY A 23 17.24 2.02 6.10
N LEU A 24 17.10 3.09 5.34
CA LEU A 24 17.84 3.30 4.09
C LEU A 24 18.58 4.62 4.18
N VAL A 25 19.89 4.59 3.96
CA VAL A 25 20.68 5.82 3.89
C VAL A 25 20.68 6.38 2.47
N ARG A 26 21.22 7.59 2.27
CA ARG A 26 21.16 8.35 1.01
C ARG A 26 21.70 7.57 -0.19
N THR A 27 22.67 6.69 0.02
CA THR A 27 23.30 5.87 -1.03
C THR A 27 22.40 4.72 -1.49
N GLY A 28 21.30 4.44 -0.78
CA GLY A 28 20.46 3.25 -0.97
C GLY A 28 20.97 2.03 -0.19
N ARG A 29 22.08 2.16 0.55
CA ARG A 29 22.54 1.11 1.47
C ARG A 29 21.52 0.91 2.58
N SER A 30 21.23 -0.36 2.85
CA SER A 30 20.34 -0.72 3.94
C SER A 30 21.04 -0.69 5.29
N THR A 31 20.28 -0.46 6.35
CA THR A 31 20.73 -0.59 7.74
C THR A 31 19.56 -1.09 8.57
N PHE A 32 19.85 -1.55 9.78
CA PHE A 32 18.85 -1.79 10.80
C PHE A 32 19.09 -0.83 11.97
N VAL A 33 18.05 -0.09 12.37
CA VAL A 33 18.08 0.83 13.50
C VAL A 33 17.35 0.17 14.66
N ARG A 34 17.95 0.17 15.84
CA ARG A 34 17.31 -0.35 17.05
C ARG A 34 17.83 0.35 18.32
N PRO A 35 17.09 0.29 19.43
CA PRO A 35 17.61 0.67 20.73
C PRO A 35 18.89 -0.09 21.09
N ILE A 36 19.82 0.58 21.77
CA ILE A 36 21.01 -0.05 22.33
C ILE A 36 20.61 -1.07 23.40
N ARG A 37 21.37 -2.16 23.53
CA ARG A 37 21.16 -3.17 24.57
C ARG A 37 22.44 -3.36 25.38
N PRO A 38 22.40 -3.93 26.60
CA PRO A 38 23.59 -4.19 27.39
C PRO A 38 24.61 -5.07 26.67
N GLU A 39 24.14 -5.99 25.83
CA GLU A 39 25.00 -6.88 25.04
C GLU A 39 25.85 -6.10 24.02
N ASP A 40 25.48 -4.86 23.70
CA ASP A 40 26.28 -3.99 22.84
C ASP A 40 27.43 -3.30 23.57
N ALA A 41 27.62 -3.51 24.88
CA ALA A 41 28.68 -2.85 25.64
C ALA A 41 30.07 -3.03 25.00
N ASP A 42 30.40 -4.24 24.53
CA ASP A 42 31.64 -4.52 23.80
C ASP A 42 31.67 -3.87 22.41
N ARG A 43 30.54 -3.90 21.69
CA ARG A 43 30.41 -3.25 20.37
C ARG A 43 30.57 -1.73 20.48
N LEU A 44 30.08 -1.14 21.55
CA LEU A 44 30.20 0.28 21.85
C LEU A 44 31.65 0.66 22.18
N VAL A 45 32.37 -0.19 22.94
CA VAL A 45 33.82 -0.01 23.17
C VAL A 45 34.60 -0.08 21.86
N ALA A 46 34.31 -1.07 21.01
CA ALA A 46 34.94 -1.20 19.70
C ALA A 46 34.64 0.02 18.81
N PHE A 47 33.38 0.45 18.75
CA PHE A 47 32.92 1.61 18.01
C PHE A 47 33.66 2.88 18.43
N VAL A 48 33.64 3.23 19.72
CA VAL A 48 34.31 4.42 20.24
C VAL A 48 35.83 4.32 20.09
N GLY A 49 36.38 3.11 20.24
CA GLY A 49 37.80 2.86 20.09
C GLY A 49 38.32 3.02 18.66
N GLY A 50 37.46 2.88 17.65
CA GLY A 50 37.79 3.06 16.23
C GLY A 50 37.63 4.50 15.72
N LEU A 51 37.08 5.42 16.52
CA LEU A 51 36.82 6.80 16.07
C LEU A 51 38.09 7.63 15.97
N SER A 52 38.15 8.49 14.96
CA SER A 52 39.20 9.49 14.81
C SER A 52 39.19 10.51 15.96
N ARG A 53 40.36 11.13 16.21
CA ARG A 53 40.47 12.21 17.22
C ARG A 53 39.52 13.38 16.92
N ALA A 54 39.28 13.68 15.65
CA ALA A 54 38.36 14.72 15.23
C ALA A 54 36.91 14.36 15.62
N THR A 55 36.46 13.15 15.32
CA THR A 55 35.12 12.69 15.68
C THR A 55 34.91 12.63 17.20
N LEU A 56 35.91 12.20 17.97
CA LEU A 56 35.87 12.28 19.44
C LEU A 56 35.76 13.74 19.92
N ALA A 57 36.55 14.66 19.35
CA ALA A 57 36.49 16.08 19.71
C ALA A 57 35.14 16.71 19.42
N TYR A 58 34.52 16.37 18.28
CA TYR A 58 33.16 16.82 17.96
C TYR A 58 32.12 16.28 18.94
N ARG A 59 32.24 15.02 19.38
CA ARG A 59 31.33 14.41 20.36
C ARG A 59 31.45 15.04 21.75
N SER A 60 32.67 15.37 22.19
CA SER A 60 32.93 15.90 23.53
C SER A 60 32.99 17.43 23.59
N LEU A 61 32.72 18.11 22.47
CA LEU A 61 32.76 19.57 22.34
C LEU A 61 34.12 20.18 22.77
N GLY A 62 35.24 19.47 22.56
CA GLY A 62 36.55 19.92 23.02
C GLY A 62 37.69 18.89 22.88
N PRO A 63 38.89 19.18 23.41
CA PRO A 63 40.03 18.25 23.38
C PRO A 63 39.76 17.02 24.26
N VAL A 64 39.93 15.81 23.69
CA VAL A 64 39.49 14.57 24.35
C VAL A 64 40.65 13.72 24.87
N ILE A 65 40.54 13.30 26.13
CA ILE A 65 41.20 12.10 26.66
C ILE A 65 40.20 10.96 26.52
N ARG A 66 40.58 9.88 25.82
CA ARG A 66 39.69 8.71 25.63
C ARG A 66 39.17 8.23 26.98
N ALA A 67 37.85 8.15 27.12
CA ALA A 67 37.21 7.58 28.30
C ALA A 67 37.67 6.12 28.50
N ARG A 68 37.79 5.70 29.76
CA ARG A 68 38.13 4.31 30.07
C ARG A 68 37.01 3.38 29.58
N ASP A 69 37.37 2.16 29.21
CA ASP A 69 36.43 1.21 28.61
C ASP A 69 35.26 0.87 29.55
N ASP A 70 35.45 0.90 30.88
CA ASP A 70 34.37 0.72 31.86
C ASP A 70 33.32 1.84 31.79
N VAL A 71 33.73 3.08 31.51
CA VAL A 71 32.82 4.22 31.33
C VAL A 71 32.06 4.09 30.00
N ILE A 72 32.73 3.61 28.94
CA ILE A 72 32.09 3.42 27.64
C ILE A 72 31.03 2.32 27.72
N ARG A 73 31.33 1.20 28.39
CA ARG A 73 30.38 0.09 28.60
C ARG A 73 29.10 0.53 29.30
N ARG A 74 29.20 1.47 30.26
CA ARG A 74 28.02 2.04 30.94
C ARG A 74 27.05 2.72 30.00
N GLY A 75 27.53 3.28 28.87
CA GLY A 75 26.67 3.91 27.87
C GLY A 75 25.71 2.95 27.15
N ALA A 76 25.87 1.64 27.30
CA ALA A 76 24.94 0.64 26.77
C ALA A 76 23.71 0.40 27.68
N TYR A 77 23.70 0.95 28.88
CA TYR A 77 22.62 0.82 29.85
C TYR A 77 21.82 2.12 29.88
N VAL A 78 20.55 2.06 29.43
CA VAL A 78 19.62 3.19 29.37
C VAL A 78 18.25 2.74 29.87
N ASP A 79 17.42 3.69 30.34
CA ASP A 79 16.09 3.40 30.89
C ASP A 79 14.96 3.36 29.82
N TYR A 80 15.30 3.69 28.58
CA TYR A 80 14.40 3.81 27.41
C TYR A 80 13.28 4.85 27.54
N LEU A 81 13.28 5.67 28.60
CA LEU A 81 12.27 6.68 28.90
C LEU A 81 12.90 8.07 28.97
N ASN A 82 13.73 8.31 29.98
CA ASN A 82 14.46 9.56 30.17
C ASN A 82 15.80 9.52 29.45
N GLU A 83 16.39 8.35 29.30
CA GLU A 83 17.56 8.12 28.47
C GLU A 83 17.23 7.10 27.40
N LEU A 84 17.43 7.46 26.13
CA LEU A 84 17.28 6.56 25.01
C LEU A 84 18.48 6.68 24.10
N ALA A 85 19.02 5.55 23.67
CA ALA A 85 20.03 5.50 22.63
C ALA A 85 19.62 4.53 21.53
N LEU A 86 19.75 4.97 20.27
CA LEU A 86 19.52 4.16 19.08
C LEU A 86 20.85 3.94 18.34
N VAL A 87 21.05 2.72 17.88
CA VAL A 87 22.20 2.33 17.05
C VAL A 87 21.74 1.98 15.64
N ALA A 88 22.48 2.46 14.64
CA ALA A 88 22.40 1.99 13.26
C ALA A 88 23.53 0.99 13.00
N LEU A 89 23.19 -0.18 12.47
CA LEU A 89 24.11 -1.30 12.29
C LEU A 89 24.70 -1.37 10.88
N ALA A 90 25.97 -1.78 10.81
CA ALA A 90 26.67 -2.21 9.61
C ALA A 90 27.23 -3.62 9.85
N GLY A 91 26.47 -4.64 9.44
CA GLY A 91 26.69 -6.02 9.86
C GLY A 91 26.49 -6.15 11.37
N ASP A 92 27.50 -6.67 12.06
CA ASP A 92 27.53 -6.79 13.52
C ASP A 92 28.12 -5.56 14.24
N GLU A 93 28.55 -4.54 13.48
CA GLU A 93 29.19 -3.34 14.00
C GLU A 93 28.23 -2.15 14.07
N ILE A 94 28.54 -1.19 14.95
CA ILE A 94 27.79 0.08 15.03
C ILE A 94 28.35 1.04 13.97
N ALA A 95 27.50 1.48 13.04
CA ALA A 95 27.83 2.54 12.08
C ALA A 95 27.53 3.93 12.64
N GLY A 96 26.50 4.04 13.47
CA GLY A 96 26.11 5.29 14.11
C GLY A 96 25.33 5.08 15.40
N LEU A 97 25.44 6.05 16.29
CA LEU A 97 24.79 6.13 17.60
C LEU A 97 24.15 7.50 17.74
N VAL A 98 22.89 7.53 18.17
CA VAL A 98 22.23 8.74 18.67
C VAL A 98 21.69 8.47 20.06
N ARG A 99 21.77 9.45 20.95
CA ARG A 99 21.24 9.37 22.31
C ARG A 99 20.53 10.65 22.66
N TYR A 100 19.42 10.57 23.40
CA TYR A 100 18.94 11.71 24.18
C TYR A 100 18.97 11.42 25.68
N VAL A 101 19.06 12.50 26.47
CA VAL A 101 18.85 12.52 27.92
C VAL A 101 17.83 13.62 28.23
N ARG A 102 16.70 13.27 28.86
CA ARG A 102 15.64 14.21 29.21
C ARG A 102 16.13 15.18 30.28
N ASP A 103 15.78 16.44 30.10
CA ASP A 103 16.08 17.51 31.04
C ASP A 103 15.25 17.30 32.33
N THR A 104 15.91 17.35 33.49
CA THR A 104 15.27 17.14 34.79
C THR A 104 14.45 18.34 35.25
N GLU A 105 14.77 19.53 34.76
CA GLU A 105 14.08 20.78 35.11
C GLU A 105 12.93 21.08 34.12
N ASP A 106 13.08 20.65 32.87
CA ASP A 106 12.08 20.83 31.81
C ASP A 106 11.77 19.50 31.09
N PRO A 107 10.77 18.72 31.55
CA PRO A 107 10.47 17.40 31.01
C PRO A 107 10.08 17.39 29.52
N ASP A 108 9.71 18.52 28.93
CA ASP A 108 9.38 18.65 27.51
C ASP A 108 10.66 18.76 26.64
N HIS A 109 11.84 18.85 27.25
CA HIS A 109 13.11 19.00 26.57
C HIS A 109 14.06 17.83 26.83
N ALA A 110 14.92 17.52 25.86
CA ALA A 110 16.00 16.57 26.03
C ALA A 110 17.26 17.00 25.27
N GLU A 111 18.43 16.76 25.85
CA GLU A 111 19.71 16.95 25.16
C GLU A 111 19.99 15.76 24.25
N VAL A 112 20.36 15.99 22.99
CA VAL A 112 20.65 14.94 22.00
C VAL A 112 22.10 14.96 21.53
N THR A 113 22.72 13.79 21.42
CA THR A 113 24.11 13.61 20.95
C THR A 113 24.16 12.59 19.82
N PHE A 114 24.97 12.87 18.79
CA PHE A 114 25.17 12.01 17.63
C PHE A 114 26.63 11.59 17.50
N THR A 115 26.88 10.37 17.04
CA THR A 115 28.22 9.90 16.68
C THR A 115 28.12 8.92 15.53
N ILE A 116 28.82 9.19 14.42
CA ILE A 116 28.85 8.35 13.23
C ILE A 116 30.30 7.90 12.98
N ARG A 117 30.51 6.62 12.70
CA ARG A 117 31.82 6.06 12.35
C ARG A 117 32.40 6.82 11.16
N ASP A 118 33.70 7.10 11.18
CA ASP A 118 34.35 8.00 10.22
C ASP A 118 34.07 7.60 8.75
N ASP A 119 34.13 6.31 8.43
CA ASP A 119 33.92 5.79 7.07
C ASP A 119 32.44 5.84 6.60
N ASP A 120 31.49 5.91 7.54
CA ASP A 120 30.05 5.99 7.23
C ASP A 120 29.53 7.45 7.23
N GLN A 121 30.41 8.42 7.49
CA GLN A 121 30.04 9.84 7.42
C GLN A 121 29.67 10.23 5.99
N SER A 122 28.65 11.10 5.85
CA SER A 122 28.10 11.53 4.54
C SER A 122 27.29 10.47 3.78
N GLU A 123 27.14 9.26 4.30
CA GLU A 123 26.22 8.26 3.73
C GLU A 123 24.75 8.57 4.06
N GLY A 124 24.48 9.30 5.15
CA GLY A 124 23.13 9.73 5.53
C GLY A 124 22.65 9.22 6.89
N PHE A 125 23.46 8.44 7.62
CA PHE A 125 23.11 7.90 8.94
C PHE A 125 22.67 8.96 9.95
N GLY A 126 23.32 10.14 9.99
CA GLY A 126 22.95 11.20 10.94
C GLY A 126 21.51 11.71 10.75
N ARG A 127 21.03 11.83 9.50
CA ARG A 127 19.64 12.22 9.22
C ARG A 127 18.66 11.11 9.55
N LEU A 128 19.00 9.88 9.17
CA LEU A 128 18.20 8.69 9.48
C LEU A 128 17.99 8.58 11.01
N LEU A 129 19.06 8.64 11.78
CA LEU A 129 19.03 8.55 13.25
C LEU A 129 18.27 9.73 13.88
N LEU A 130 18.40 10.94 13.33
CA LEU A 130 17.62 12.11 13.78
C LEU A 130 16.11 11.90 13.58
N GLU A 131 15.69 11.39 12.41
CA GLU A 131 14.28 11.11 12.13
C GLU A 131 13.70 10.07 13.11
N HIS A 132 14.46 9.00 13.42
CA HIS A 132 14.02 7.95 14.34
C HIS A 132 14.00 8.41 15.80
N ILE A 133 15.04 9.12 16.25
CA ILE A 133 15.10 9.59 17.65
C ILE A 133 14.04 10.67 17.91
N ALA A 134 13.76 11.55 16.94
CA ALA A 134 12.72 12.57 17.08
C ALA A 134 11.32 11.94 17.19
N ALA A 135 11.03 10.92 16.38
CA ALA A 135 9.78 10.16 16.49
C ALA A 135 9.66 9.46 17.86
N ALA A 136 10.74 8.83 18.33
CA ALA A 136 10.76 8.17 19.63
C ALA A 136 10.62 9.15 20.81
N ALA A 137 11.23 10.33 20.70
CA ALA A 137 11.14 11.41 21.69
C ALA A 137 9.71 11.97 21.77
N ARG A 138 9.08 12.23 20.62
CA ARG A 138 7.68 12.69 20.53
C ARG A 138 6.72 11.70 21.18
N ALA A 139 6.87 10.41 20.90
CA ALA A 139 6.05 9.35 21.50
C ALA A 139 6.17 9.29 23.04
N ARG A 140 7.21 9.92 23.60
CA ARG A 140 7.48 10.01 25.05
C ARG A 140 7.21 11.41 25.61
N GLY A 141 6.53 12.28 24.85
CA GLY A 141 6.15 13.63 25.30
C GLY A 141 7.27 14.66 25.29
N ILE A 142 8.43 14.38 24.70
CA ILE A 142 9.48 15.39 24.49
C ILE A 142 9.08 16.23 23.28
N ARG A 143 9.08 17.56 23.42
CA ARG A 143 8.73 18.51 22.36
C ARG A 143 9.95 19.10 21.66
N VAL A 144 11.08 19.22 22.35
CA VAL A 144 12.30 19.84 21.81
C VAL A 144 13.54 19.02 22.15
N LEU A 145 14.37 18.76 21.13
CA LEU A 145 15.71 18.20 21.29
C LEU A 145 16.75 19.32 21.20
N LYS A 146 17.53 19.52 22.27
CA LYS A 146 18.62 20.49 22.34
C LYS A 146 19.94 19.83 21.89
N ALA A 147 20.69 20.46 21.00
CA ALA A 147 21.98 19.93 20.53
C ALA A 147 23.06 21.00 20.44
N ASP A 148 24.23 20.68 20.98
CA ASP A 148 25.42 21.52 20.91
C ASP A 148 26.39 20.97 19.86
N VAL A 149 26.89 21.86 18.99
CA VAL A 149 27.77 21.48 17.88
C VAL A 149 28.94 22.45 17.78
N LEU A 150 30.17 21.94 17.71
CA LEU A 150 31.33 22.80 17.42
C LEU A 150 31.16 23.50 16.06
N ALA A 151 31.47 24.79 15.98
CA ALA A 151 31.28 25.61 14.78
C ALA A 151 32.00 25.05 13.53
N ASP A 152 33.13 24.37 13.73
CA ASP A 152 33.89 23.73 12.64
C ASP A 152 33.26 22.42 12.14
N ASN A 153 32.26 21.87 12.83
CA ASN A 153 31.53 20.67 12.42
C ASN A 153 30.41 21.02 11.42
N THR A 154 30.81 21.54 10.27
CA THR A 154 29.92 21.91 9.16
C THR A 154 29.03 20.76 8.70
N ARG A 155 29.48 19.50 8.85
CA ARG A 155 28.70 18.30 8.50
C ARG A 155 27.46 18.17 9.38
N MET A 156 27.61 18.28 10.70
CA MET A 156 26.49 18.15 11.62
C MET A 156 25.54 19.35 11.54
N ILE A 157 26.08 20.56 11.36
CA ILE A 157 25.28 21.77 11.10
C ILE A 157 24.38 21.56 9.87
N ASN A 158 24.90 20.99 8.78
CA ASN A 158 24.12 20.66 7.58
C ASN A 158 23.10 19.52 7.76
N VAL A 159 23.27 18.66 8.77
CA VAL A 159 22.24 17.67 9.15
C VAL A 159 21.06 18.39 9.78
N PHE A 160 21.31 19.30 10.74
CA PHE A 160 20.25 20.05 11.43
C PHE A 160 19.57 21.10 10.55
N LEU A 161 20.31 21.88 9.77
CA LEU A 161 19.70 22.84 8.84
C LEU A 161 18.91 22.14 7.72
N GLY A 162 19.32 20.93 7.34
CA GLY A 162 18.69 20.14 6.28
C GLY A 162 17.55 19.21 6.73
N SER A 163 17.31 19.08 8.03
CA SER A 163 16.26 18.21 8.59
C SER A 163 14.88 18.86 8.51
N GLY A 164 14.80 20.20 8.48
CA GLY A 164 13.56 20.96 8.36
C GLY A 164 12.89 21.31 9.70
N TYR A 165 13.61 21.16 10.81
CA TYR A 165 13.18 21.62 12.13
C TYR A 165 13.51 23.12 12.32
N ARG A 166 12.74 23.83 13.17
CA ARG A 166 13.01 25.25 13.49
C ARG A 166 14.27 25.30 14.34
N VAL A 167 15.35 25.85 13.78
CA VAL A 167 16.64 26.01 14.46
C VAL A 167 16.79 27.47 14.90
N GLU A 168 16.97 27.67 16.20
CA GLU A 168 17.47 28.93 16.76
C GLU A 168 18.95 28.74 17.09
N SER A 169 19.82 29.53 16.48
CA SER A 169 21.25 29.52 16.76
C SER A 169 21.61 30.69 17.67
N GLY A 170 22.31 30.43 18.77
CA GLY A 170 22.91 31.46 19.63
C GLY A 170 23.96 32.33 18.91
N PRO A 171 24.46 33.41 19.55
CA PRO A 171 25.45 34.31 18.96
C PRO A 171 26.75 33.58 18.52
N PRO A 172 27.54 34.15 17.59
CA PRO A 172 28.74 33.50 17.07
C PRO A 172 29.71 33.11 18.20
N GLY A 173 29.93 31.81 18.38
CA GLY A 173 30.82 31.22 19.37
C GLY A 173 31.48 29.95 18.83
N GLN A 174 32.34 29.32 19.63
CA GLN A 174 32.99 28.05 19.25
C GLN A 174 32.00 26.87 19.21
N ILE A 175 30.89 26.99 19.93
CA ILE A 175 29.76 26.03 19.95
C ILE A 175 28.52 26.75 19.40
N VAL A 176 27.77 26.05 18.55
CA VAL A 176 26.49 26.46 17.99
C VAL A 176 25.42 25.61 18.65
N HIS A 177 24.48 26.27 19.32
CA HIS A 177 23.32 25.64 19.96
C HIS A 177 22.19 25.46 18.93
N PHE A 178 21.50 24.33 18.99
CA PHE A 178 20.34 24.00 18.15
C PHE A 178 19.18 23.54 19.02
N ASP A 179 18.04 24.23 18.93
CA ASP A 179 16.76 23.69 19.39
C ASP A 179 16.04 23.02 18.21
N ILE A 180 15.55 21.80 18.41
CA ILE A 180 14.96 20.98 17.36
C ILE A 180 13.57 20.54 17.85
N ALA A 181 12.53 21.25 17.42
CA ALA A 181 11.15 20.83 17.68
C ALA A 181 10.90 19.45 17.06
N VAL A 182 10.35 18.47 17.81
CA VAL A 182 10.20 17.10 17.28
C VAL A 182 9.07 16.96 16.25
N ASP A 183 8.12 17.90 16.25
CA ASP A 183 7.03 17.92 15.27
C ASP A 183 7.52 18.49 13.94
N PRO A 184 7.55 17.67 12.87
CA PRO A 184 8.09 18.11 11.60
C PRO A 184 7.12 19.09 10.93
N GLN A 185 7.63 20.22 10.44
CA GLN A 185 6.86 21.10 9.58
C GLN A 185 6.44 20.37 8.29
N ALA A 186 5.31 20.73 7.69
CA ALA A 186 4.82 20.09 6.45
C ALA A 186 5.87 20.06 5.32
N GLN A 187 6.70 21.11 5.19
CA GLN A 187 7.79 21.14 4.22
C GLN A 187 8.94 20.16 4.56
N ALA A 188 9.17 19.85 5.83
CA ALA A 188 10.16 18.88 6.28
C ALA A 188 9.71 17.45 5.91
N VAL A 189 8.43 17.14 6.13
CA VAL A 189 7.81 15.85 5.73
C VAL A 189 7.98 15.63 4.23
N ALA A 190 7.58 16.59 3.40
CA ALA A 190 7.70 16.48 1.93
C ALA A 190 9.16 16.29 1.45
N ARG A 191 10.15 16.87 2.15
CA ARG A 191 11.57 16.65 1.85
C ARG A 191 12.04 15.27 2.29
N ALA A 192 11.63 14.79 3.46
CA ALA A 192 11.92 13.44 3.94
C ALA A 192 11.41 12.40 2.95
N GLU A 193 10.18 12.57 2.45
CA GLU A 193 9.58 11.69 1.44
C GLU A 193 10.38 11.58 0.15
N ARG A 194 10.84 12.71 -0.40
CA ARG A 194 11.67 12.70 -1.62
C ARG A 194 13.01 11.99 -1.40
N ARG A 195 13.60 12.15 -0.21
CA ARG A 195 14.85 11.47 0.15
C ARG A 195 14.63 9.96 0.27
N GLU A 196 13.57 9.57 0.96
CA GLU A 196 13.15 8.18 1.11
C GLU A 196 12.94 7.53 -0.27
N HIS A 197 12.18 8.18 -1.15
CA HIS A 197 11.93 7.73 -2.52
C HIS A 197 13.22 7.50 -3.32
N THR A 198 14.15 8.46 -3.26
CA THR A 198 15.47 8.34 -3.90
C THR A 198 16.29 7.18 -3.31
N ALA A 199 16.29 7.02 -1.99
CA ALA A 199 17.03 5.97 -1.30
C ALA A 199 16.47 4.58 -1.61
N VAL A 200 15.15 4.42 -1.59
CA VAL A 200 14.45 3.19 -1.99
C VAL A 200 14.84 2.80 -3.41
N ARG A 201 14.72 3.73 -4.37
CA ARG A 201 15.05 3.42 -5.76
C ARG A 201 16.51 2.99 -5.94
N ARG A 202 17.46 3.65 -5.27
CA ARG A 202 18.88 3.25 -5.28
C ARG A 202 19.09 1.86 -4.69
N SER A 203 18.39 1.55 -3.60
CA SER A 203 18.49 0.25 -2.92
C SER A 203 17.97 -0.92 -3.77
N LEU A 204 17.01 -0.66 -4.67
CA LEU A 204 16.44 -1.68 -5.55
C LEU A 204 17.24 -1.90 -6.83
N ARG A 205 18.21 -1.03 -7.13
CA ARG A 205 18.99 -1.14 -8.37
C ARG A 205 19.78 -2.45 -8.49
N PRO A 206 20.48 -2.93 -7.45
CA PRO A 206 21.16 -4.23 -7.51
C PRO A 206 20.19 -5.41 -7.69
N LEU A 207 18.91 -5.24 -7.33
CA LEU A 207 17.88 -6.26 -7.49
C LEU A 207 17.29 -6.29 -8.91
N LEU A 208 16.97 -5.10 -9.47
CA LEU A 208 16.19 -4.98 -10.71
C LEU A 208 17.04 -4.66 -11.94
N GLU A 209 18.23 -4.07 -11.77
CA GLU A 209 19.21 -3.79 -12.83
C GLU A 209 20.63 -4.28 -12.44
N PRO A 210 20.82 -5.55 -12.02
CA PRO A 210 22.14 -6.08 -11.68
C PRO A 210 23.06 -6.16 -12.90
N ARG A 211 24.37 -6.01 -12.68
CA ARG A 211 25.42 -6.28 -13.68
C ARG A 211 26.01 -7.68 -13.52
N SER A 212 25.80 -8.32 -12.38
CA SER A 212 26.27 -9.67 -12.09
C SER A 212 25.28 -10.39 -11.17
N VAL A 213 25.00 -11.66 -11.47
CA VAL A 213 24.02 -12.49 -10.75
C VAL A 213 24.67 -13.82 -10.37
N ALA A 214 24.70 -14.13 -9.08
CA ALA A 214 25.04 -15.47 -8.59
C ALA A 214 23.78 -16.31 -8.37
N VAL A 215 23.82 -17.60 -8.72
CA VAL A 215 22.72 -18.55 -8.50
C VAL A 215 23.19 -19.67 -7.59
N ILE A 216 22.83 -19.58 -6.31
CA ILE A 216 23.26 -20.47 -5.24
C ILE A 216 22.24 -21.59 -5.08
N GLY A 217 22.71 -22.83 -5.20
CA GLY A 217 21.83 -24.00 -5.38
C GLY A 217 21.59 -24.36 -6.85
N ALA A 218 22.37 -23.77 -7.78
CA ALA A 218 22.40 -24.20 -9.17
C ALA A 218 22.75 -25.69 -9.28
N ASN A 219 22.15 -26.42 -10.23
CA ASN A 219 22.34 -27.87 -10.35
C ASN A 219 22.50 -28.29 -11.82
N ARG A 220 23.25 -29.37 -12.07
CA ARG A 220 23.42 -29.96 -13.41
C ARG A 220 22.13 -30.58 -13.94
N ARG A 221 21.25 -31.04 -13.06
CA ARG A 221 19.98 -31.67 -13.43
C ARG A 221 18.99 -30.61 -13.94
N PRO A 222 18.48 -30.74 -15.18
CA PRO A 222 17.40 -29.89 -15.70
C PRO A 222 16.16 -29.95 -14.80
N LEU A 223 15.29 -28.95 -14.91
CA LEU A 223 14.01 -28.83 -14.17
C LEU A 223 14.15 -28.63 -12.64
N THR A 224 15.37 -28.56 -12.12
CA THR A 224 15.58 -28.06 -10.76
C THR A 224 15.53 -26.54 -10.75
N ILE A 225 15.00 -25.94 -9.68
CA ILE A 225 14.82 -24.47 -9.56
C ILE A 225 16.11 -23.72 -9.91
N GLY A 226 17.23 -24.08 -9.27
CA GLY A 226 18.52 -23.44 -9.53
C GLY A 226 19.04 -23.62 -10.96
N HIS A 227 18.75 -24.75 -11.62
CA HIS A 227 19.08 -24.94 -13.03
C HIS A 227 18.24 -24.03 -13.93
N GLU A 228 16.93 -23.99 -13.72
CA GLU A 228 16.02 -23.20 -14.54
C GLU A 228 16.27 -21.70 -14.41
N ILE A 229 16.64 -21.21 -13.21
CA ILE A 229 17.05 -19.81 -13.03
C ILE A 229 18.26 -19.47 -13.91
N VAL A 230 19.31 -20.30 -13.91
CA VAL A 230 20.50 -20.08 -14.77
C VAL A 230 20.08 -20.14 -16.24
N ALA A 231 19.32 -21.15 -16.63
CA ALA A 231 18.87 -21.33 -18.02
C ALA A 231 18.02 -20.14 -18.49
N ASN A 232 17.15 -19.60 -17.64
CA ASN A 232 16.30 -18.46 -17.93
C ASN A 232 17.08 -17.15 -18.02
N LEU A 233 18.07 -16.91 -17.17
CA LEU A 233 18.97 -15.76 -17.29
C LEU A 233 19.68 -15.74 -18.66
N LEU A 234 20.20 -16.89 -19.09
CA LEU A 234 20.88 -17.03 -20.37
C LEU A 234 19.89 -16.90 -21.56
N ARG A 235 18.75 -17.60 -21.51
CA ARG A 235 17.71 -17.57 -22.56
C ARG A 235 17.04 -16.19 -22.68
N GLY A 236 16.89 -15.48 -21.58
CA GLY A 236 16.36 -14.12 -21.50
C GLY A 236 17.33 -13.06 -22.05
N GLY A 237 18.58 -13.44 -22.33
CA GLY A 237 19.59 -12.54 -22.88
C GLY A 237 20.12 -11.53 -21.87
N PHE A 238 20.26 -11.95 -20.60
CA PHE A 238 20.91 -11.13 -19.57
C PHE A 238 22.31 -10.72 -20.02
N ARG A 239 22.61 -9.43 -19.92
CA ARG A 239 23.86 -8.85 -20.45
C ARG A 239 25.03 -8.87 -19.47
N GLY A 240 24.73 -9.11 -18.19
CA GLY A 240 25.71 -9.18 -17.13
C GLY A 240 26.33 -10.56 -16.94
N SER A 241 27.21 -10.67 -15.94
CA SER A 241 27.85 -11.93 -15.56
C SER A 241 26.86 -12.86 -14.85
N VAL A 242 26.82 -14.15 -15.22
CA VAL A 242 26.04 -15.18 -14.51
C VAL A 242 26.98 -16.17 -13.85
N PHE A 243 26.85 -16.33 -12.53
CA PHE A 243 27.70 -17.20 -11.71
C PHE A 243 26.87 -18.31 -11.04
N PRO A 244 26.70 -19.47 -11.68
CA PRO A 244 26.17 -20.66 -11.02
C PRO A 244 27.08 -21.09 -9.85
N VAL A 245 26.51 -21.32 -8.68
CA VAL A 245 27.25 -21.80 -7.49
C VAL A 245 26.78 -23.21 -7.13
N ASN A 246 27.70 -24.17 -7.27
CA ASN A 246 27.52 -25.59 -6.94
C ASN A 246 28.86 -26.22 -6.50
N PRO A 247 28.96 -26.85 -5.32
CA PRO A 247 30.21 -27.41 -4.79
C PRO A 247 30.88 -28.49 -5.65
N ARG A 248 30.16 -29.13 -6.57
CA ARG A 248 30.63 -30.31 -7.32
C ARG A 248 30.47 -30.19 -8.84
N ALA A 249 29.89 -29.11 -9.34
CA ALA A 249 29.67 -28.95 -10.78
C ALA A 249 30.71 -27.99 -11.34
N GLU A 250 31.34 -28.37 -12.45
CA GLU A 250 32.21 -27.45 -13.21
C GLU A 250 31.39 -26.51 -14.09
N GLN A 251 30.22 -26.97 -14.54
CA GLN A 251 29.29 -26.21 -15.39
C GLN A 251 27.83 -26.51 -15.05
N VAL A 252 26.97 -25.50 -15.22
CA VAL A 252 25.50 -25.61 -15.10
C VAL A 252 24.86 -24.83 -16.25
N ALA A 253 23.94 -25.47 -16.99
CA ALA A 253 23.27 -24.88 -18.17
C ALA A 253 24.23 -24.23 -19.20
N GLY A 254 25.45 -24.77 -19.30
CA GLY A 254 26.51 -24.26 -20.18
C GLY A 254 27.36 -23.12 -19.62
N ALA A 255 27.02 -22.57 -18.44
CA ALA A 255 27.83 -21.57 -17.75
C ALA A 255 28.81 -22.22 -16.76
N ARG A 256 30.01 -21.64 -16.60
CA ARG A 256 31.02 -22.08 -15.62
C ARG A 256 30.47 -21.93 -14.21
N ALA A 257 30.53 -23.01 -13.43
CA ALA A 257 30.09 -23.03 -12.05
C ALA A 257 31.27 -22.88 -11.06
N TYR A 258 30.97 -22.32 -9.89
CA TYR A 258 31.90 -22.07 -8.79
C TYR A 258 31.46 -22.85 -7.55
N PRO A 259 32.39 -23.32 -6.70
CA PRO A 259 32.02 -24.17 -5.57
C PRO A 259 31.31 -23.42 -4.43
N ASN A 260 31.62 -22.13 -4.23
CA ASN A 260 31.05 -21.26 -3.20
C ASN A 260 31.12 -19.79 -3.62
N VAL A 261 30.48 -18.90 -2.85
CA VAL A 261 30.40 -17.45 -3.16
C VAL A 261 31.76 -16.75 -3.01
N ARG A 262 32.65 -17.25 -2.15
CA ARG A 262 33.98 -16.64 -1.88
C ARG A 262 34.96 -16.81 -3.03
N GLU A 263 34.74 -17.81 -3.89
CA GLU A 263 35.56 -18.08 -5.07
C GLU A 263 35.07 -17.39 -6.35
N LEU A 264 34.05 -16.55 -6.24
CA LEU A 264 33.57 -15.76 -7.37
C LEU A 264 34.63 -14.73 -7.80
N PRO A 265 34.74 -14.45 -9.12
CA PRO A 265 35.75 -13.52 -9.64
C PRO A 265 35.49 -12.07 -9.24
N GLU A 266 34.23 -11.74 -8.93
CA GLU A 266 33.78 -10.43 -8.49
C GLU A 266 32.59 -10.59 -7.54
N PRO A 267 32.37 -9.64 -6.61
CA PRO A 267 31.19 -9.63 -5.77
C PRO A 267 29.93 -9.44 -6.64
N PRO A 268 28.95 -10.36 -6.61
CA PRO A 268 27.76 -10.22 -7.44
C PRO A 268 26.84 -9.11 -6.92
N ASP A 269 26.24 -8.34 -7.82
CA ASP A 269 25.23 -7.34 -7.44
C ASP A 269 24.00 -8.02 -6.80
N LEU A 270 23.61 -9.20 -7.33
CA LEU A 270 22.45 -9.99 -6.93
C LEU A 270 22.80 -11.47 -6.68
N ALA A 271 22.29 -12.07 -5.61
CA ALA A 271 22.34 -13.51 -5.38
C ALA A 271 20.94 -14.15 -5.30
N LEU A 272 20.70 -15.19 -6.11
CA LEU A 272 19.50 -16.01 -6.11
C LEU A 272 19.75 -17.26 -5.27
N ILE A 273 18.99 -17.46 -4.21
CA ILE A 273 19.19 -18.54 -3.23
C ILE A 273 18.08 -19.58 -3.39
N ALA A 274 18.48 -20.76 -3.88
CA ALA A 274 17.62 -21.92 -4.13
C ALA A 274 18.18 -23.18 -3.42
N VAL A 275 18.53 -23.04 -2.14
CA VAL A 275 18.99 -24.12 -1.26
C VAL A 275 17.89 -24.52 -0.27
N ARG A 276 18.11 -25.53 0.58
CA ARG A 276 17.15 -25.86 1.65
C ARG A 276 17.10 -24.76 2.70
N ALA A 277 15.94 -24.55 3.33
CA ALA A 277 15.69 -23.46 4.27
C ALA A 277 16.76 -23.36 5.37
N GLU A 278 17.24 -24.50 5.88
CA GLU A 278 18.20 -24.57 6.98
C GLU A 278 19.58 -24.03 6.60
N ALA A 279 19.93 -24.03 5.30
CA ALA A 279 21.20 -23.52 4.81
C ALA A 279 21.14 -22.03 4.42
N VAL A 280 19.93 -21.45 4.32
CA VAL A 280 19.76 -20.06 3.84
C VAL A 280 20.46 -19.04 4.75
N PRO A 281 20.36 -19.09 6.10
CA PRO A 281 21.02 -18.09 6.94
C PRO A 281 22.54 -18.06 6.77
N GLU A 282 23.17 -19.23 6.64
CA GLU A 282 24.60 -19.34 6.39
C GLU A 282 24.97 -18.78 5.01
N VAL A 283 24.22 -19.15 3.96
CA VAL A 283 24.44 -18.62 2.61
C VAL A 283 24.29 -17.10 2.54
N VAL A 284 23.30 -16.53 3.23
CA VAL A 284 23.13 -15.07 3.30
C VAL A 284 24.30 -14.40 4.02
N ARG A 285 24.88 -15.04 5.04
CA ARG A 285 26.12 -14.56 5.68
C ARG A 285 27.31 -14.59 4.71
N GLU A 286 27.47 -15.66 3.93
CA GLU A 286 28.52 -15.71 2.89
C GLU A 286 28.33 -14.62 1.83
N CYS A 287 27.09 -14.33 1.45
CA CYS A 287 26.76 -13.23 0.54
C CYS A 287 27.13 -11.87 1.15
N ALA A 288 26.85 -11.66 2.43
CA ALA A 288 27.23 -10.43 3.14
C ALA A 288 28.76 -10.24 3.17
N GLU A 289 29.50 -11.30 3.52
CA GLU A 289 30.98 -11.30 3.54
C GLU A 289 31.57 -11.03 2.15
N ALA A 290 30.95 -11.60 1.10
CA ALA A 290 31.33 -11.35 -0.28
C ALA A 290 30.91 -9.96 -0.80
N GLY A 291 30.16 -9.17 -0.02
CA GLY A 291 29.77 -7.81 -0.38
C GLY A 291 28.58 -7.71 -1.35
N VAL A 292 27.78 -8.77 -1.47
CA VAL A 292 26.52 -8.79 -2.23
C VAL A 292 25.59 -7.68 -1.75
N LYS A 293 24.79 -7.09 -2.66
CA LYS A 293 23.90 -5.96 -2.34
C LYS A 293 22.43 -6.33 -2.31
N ALA A 294 22.03 -7.37 -3.03
CA ALA A 294 20.66 -7.87 -3.02
C ALA A 294 20.63 -9.40 -3.01
N VAL A 295 19.69 -9.97 -2.27
CA VAL A 295 19.42 -11.41 -2.24
C VAL A 295 17.96 -11.69 -2.57
N VAL A 296 17.71 -12.77 -3.30
CA VAL A 296 16.37 -13.27 -3.61
C VAL A 296 16.30 -14.70 -3.09
N VAL A 297 15.48 -14.91 -2.07
CA VAL A 297 15.33 -16.22 -1.44
C VAL A 297 14.11 -16.91 -2.02
N VAL A 298 14.34 -17.91 -2.88
CA VAL A 298 13.28 -18.70 -3.52
C VAL A 298 12.80 -19.82 -2.59
N SER A 299 13.65 -20.25 -1.67
CA SER A 299 13.41 -21.36 -0.75
C SER A 299 12.13 -21.19 0.07
N THR A 300 11.41 -22.30 0.23
CA THR A 300 10.30 -22.49 1.19
C THR A 300 10.84 -23.13 2.48
N GLY A 301 10.03 -23.18 3.52
CA GLY A 301 10.31 -23.75 4.84
C GLY A 301 10.42 -22.71 5.95
N PHE A 302 9.71 -21.59 5.83
CA PHE A 302 9.82 -20.44 6.72
C PHE A 302 8.46 -20.06 7.34
N GLY A 303 7.98 -18.84 7.15
CA GLY A 303 6.81 -18.30 7.85
C GLY A 303 5.53 -19.10 7.67
N GLU A 304 5.43 -19.85 6.56
CA GLU A 304 4.32 -20.75 6.28
C GLU A 304 4.31 -22.00 7.17
N THR A 305 5.42 -22.33 7.84
CA THR A 305 5.52 -23.47 8.76
C THR A 305 5.16 -23.12 10.20
N GLY A 306 4.82 -21.86 10.49
CA GLY A 306 4.37 -21.38 11.80
C GLY A 306 5.32 -20.38 12.47
N ALA A 307 5.16 -20.19 13.79
CA ALA A 307 5.82 -19.12 14.55
C ALA A 307 7.36 -19.17 14.52
N ALA A 308 7.96 -20.36 14.62
CA ALA A 308 9.41 -20.53 14.56
C ALA A 308 9.98 -20.13 13.18
N GLY A 309 9.25 -20.47 12.11
CA GLY A 309 9.59 -20.06 10.75
C GLY A 309 9.55 -18.55 10.60
N ARG A 310 8.47 -17.89 11.06
CA ARG A 310 8.36 -16.41 11.06
C ARG A 310 9.48 -15.73 11.83
N SER A 311 9.87 -16.27 12.99
CA SER A 311 11.03 -15.76 13.75
C SER A 311 12.31 -15.82 12.92
N THR A 312 12.53 -16.94 12.24
CA THR A 312 13.71 -17.15 11.39
C THR A 312 13.74 -16.15 10.22
N GLU A 313 12.59 -15.83 9.62
CA GLU A 313 12.50 -14.83 8.54
C GLU A 313 12.81 -13.42 9.03
N LEU A 314 12.30 -13.06 10.21
CA LEU A 314 12.56 -11.75 10.81
C LEU A 314 14.05 -11.61 11.14
N GLU A 315 14.68 -12.63 11.70
CA GLU A 315 16.13 -12.66 11.94
C GLU A 315 16.92 -12.56 10.64
N LEU A 316 16.51 -13.30 9.59
CA LEU A 316 17.14 -13.24 8.27
C LEU A 316 17.04 -11.85 7.65
N SER A 317 15.86 -11.23 7.71
CA SER A 317 15.60 -9.86 7.23
C SER A 317 16.44 -8.84 7.98
N ARG A 318 16.43 -8.89 9.33
CA ARG A 318 17.25 -8.03 10.19
C ARG A 318 18.74 -8.12 9.86
N PHE A 319 19.26 -9.34 9.70
CA PHE A 319 20.65 -9.57 9.35
C PHE A 319 21.00 -9.02 7.95
N ALA A 320 20.16 -9.30 6.95
CA ALA A 320 20.36 -8.77 5.59
C ALA A 320 20.38 -7.24 5.58
N ARG A 321 19.42 -6.62 6.28
CA ARG A 321 19.29 -5.16 6.44
C ARG A 321 20.52 -4.56 7.13
N ALA A 322 20.95 -5.11 8.25
CA ALA A 322 22.13 -4.66 8.97
C ALA A 322 23.39 -4.78 8.10
N SER A 323 23.51 -5.85 7.32
CA SER A 323 24.64 -6.10 6.42
C SER A 323 24.64 -5.23 5.15
N GLY A 324 23.67 -4.31 4.99
CA GLY A 324 23.57 -3.44 3.83
C GLY A 324 22.92 -4.07 2.60
N MET A 325 22.33 -5.25 2.73
CA MET A 325 21.62 -5.95 1.66
C MET A 325 20.12 -5.64 1.66
N ARG A 326 19.51 -5.78 0.48
CA ARG A 326 18.05 -5.91 0.32
C ARG A 326 17.67 -7.37 0.08
N LEU A 327 16.52 -7.79 0.59
CA LEU A 327 16.01 -9.15 0.48
C LEU A 327 14.61 -9.18 -0.19
N VAL A 328 14.45 -10.05 -1.18
CA VAL A 328 13.14 -10.47 -1.74
C VAL A 328 12.85 -11.90 -1.32
N GLY A 329 11.60 -12.19 -0.95
CA GLY A 329 11.18 -13.46 -0.39
C GLY A 329 11.20 -13.48 1.15
N PRO A 330 11.42 -14.64 1.79
CA PRO A 330 11.53 -15.97 1.18
C PRO A 330 10.22 -16.43 0.51
N ASN A 331 10.19 -17.68 0.03
CA ASN A 331 9.02 -18.26 -0.63
C ASN A 331 8.52 -17.40 -1.81
N CYS A 332 9.43 -17.10 -2.74
CA CYS A 332 9.13 -16.29 -3.92
C CYS A 332 9.51 -17.01 -5.22
N MET A 333 9.00 -16.51 -6.35
CA MET A 333 9.33 -17.03 -7.68
C MET A 333 10.57 -16.35 -8.31
N GLY A 334 11.06 -15.28 -7.70
CA GLY A 334 12.14 -14.45 -8.19
C GLY A 334 11.70 -13.18 -8.92
N VAL A 335 12.59 -12.62 -9.73
CA VAL A 335 12.46 -11.29 -10.32
C VAL A 335 12.71 -11.29 -11.82
N VAL A 336 11.96 -10.47 -12.54
CA VAL A 336 12.07 -10.26 -13.97
C VAL A 336 12.07 -8.77 -14.25
N ASN A 337 12.99 -8.32 -15.09
CA ASN A 337 13.01 -6.97 -15.65
C ASN A 337 13.36 -7.09 -17.13
N THR A 338 12.37 -6.89 -18.00
CA THR A 338 12.51 -7.06 -19.45
C THR A 338 13.05 -5.80 -20.15
N THR A 339 13.24 -4.71 -19.40
CA THR A 339 13.74 -3.46 -19.98
C THR A 339 15.06 -3.69 -20.71
N PRO A 340 15.35 -2.95 -21.78
CA PRO A 340 16.59 -3.11 -22.53
C PRO A 340 17.87 -2.93 -21.69
N ALA A 341 17.78 -2.18 -20.59
CA ALA A 341 18.86 -1.93 -19.64
C ALA A 341 19.21 -3.16 -18.80
N ALA A 342 18.20 -3.95 -18.38
CA ALA A 342 18.41 -5.10 -17.49
C ALA A 342 18.41 -6.45 -18.22
N ARG A 343 17.36 -6.75 -19.00
CA ARG A 343 17.09 -8.10 -19.57
C ARG A 343 17.27 -9.22 -18.54
N LEU A 344 16.76 -8.99 -17.34
CA LEU A 344 16.87 -9.89 -16.20
C LEU A 344 15.69 -10.88 -16.20
N ALA A 345 15.98 -12.17 -16.27
CA ALA A 345 14.99 -13.24 -16.11
C ALA A 345 15.40 -14.18 -14.96
N ALA A 346 15.54 -13.62 -13.75
CA ALA A 346 15.95 -14.33 -12.55
C ALA A 346 14.76 -15.06 -11.88
N THR A 347 14.18 -16.00 -12.62
CA THR A 347 13.03 -16.81 -12.21
C THR A 347 13.15 -18.23 -12.76
N PHE A 348 12.39 -19.18 -12.23
CA PHE A 348 12.28 -20.55 -12.75
C PHE A 348 11.00 -20.78 -13.56
N SER A 349 10.33 -19.71 -14.01
CA SER A 349 9.15 -19.84 -14.88
C SER A 349 9.48 -20.53 -16.22
N PRO A 350 8.68 -21.51 -16.67
CA PRO A 350 8.86 -22.11 -17.99
C PRO A 350 8.51 -21.13 -19.13
N ALA A 351 7.60 -20.19 -18.87
CA ALA A 351 7.21 -19.14 -19.80
C ALA A 351 7.88 -17.82 -19.38
N LEU A 352 8.85 -17.37 -20.18
CA LEU A 352 9.40 -16.02 -20.03
C LEU A 352 8.41 -14.99 -20.59
N PRO A 353 8.15 -13.89 -19.86
CA PRO A 353 7.29 -12.83 -20.36
C PRO A 353 7.93 -12.11 -21.55
N THR A 354 7.08 -11.64 -22.46
CA THR A 354 7.51 -10.72 -23.51
C THR A 354 7.71 -9.32 -22.94
N PRO A 355 8.67 -8.53 -23.45
CA PRO A 355 8.78 -7.11 -23.10
C PRO A 355 7.48 -6.36 -23.39
N GLY A 356 7.11 -5.44 -22.50
CA GLY A 356 5.96 -4.56 -22.65
C GLY A 356 5.94 -3.50 -21.55
N ARG A 357 4.75 -2.94 -21.29
CA ARG A 357 4.60 -1.75 -20.45
C ARG A 357 3.94 -2.00 -19.09
N VAL A 358 3.66 -3.27 -18.79
CA VAL A 358 2.98 -3.66 -17.55
C VAL A 358 4.00 -4.07 -16.51
N ALA A 359 3.88 -3.55 -15.30
CA ALA A 359 4.63 -4.05 -14.17
C ALA A 359 3.74 -4.82 -13.21
N MET A 360 4.27 -5.84 -12.52
CA MET A 360 3.48 -6.56 -11.52
C MET A 360 4.26 -6.96 -10.27
N SER A 361 3.63 -6.72 -9.11
CA SER A 361 4.02 -7.28 -7.82
C SER A 361 3.06 -8.41 -7.45
N SER A 362 3.61 -9.57 -7.06
CA SER A 362 2.80 -10.69 -6.56
C SER A 362 3.35 -11.28 -5.27
N GLN A 363 2.52 -11.34 -4.24
CA GLN A 363 2.84 -12.00 -2.97
C GLN A 363 2.74 -13.53 -3.03
N SER A 364 2.13 -14.08 -4.08
CA SER A 364 2.00 -15.53 -4.26
C SER A 364 2.96 -16.07 -5.32
N GLY A 365 3.94 -16.87 -4.88
CA GLY A 365 4.95 -17.50 -5.73
C GLY A 365 4.36 -18.45 -6.79
N PRO A 366 3.62 -19.51 -6.41
CA PRO A 366 3.01 -20.45 -7.37
C PRO A 366 2.05 -19.78 -8.35
N LEU A 367 1.32 -18.76 -7.87
CA LEU A 367 0.42 -17.97 -8.72
C LEU A 367 1.17 -17.17 -9.78
N GLY A 368 2.39 -16.72 -9.48
CA GLY A 368 3.26 -16.03 -10.42
C GLY A 368 3.53 -16.82 -11.71
N LEU A 369 3.64 -18.14 -11.62
CA LEU A 369 3.84 -19.00 -12.81
C LEU A 369 2.63 -18.97 -13.73
N ALA A 370 1.43 -19.13 -13.15
CA ALA A 370 0.17 -19.07 -13.89
C ALA A 370 -0.06 -17.67 -14.48
N VAL A 371 0.29 -16.62 -13.73
CA VAL A 371 0.23 -15.22 -14.16
C VAL A 371 1.07 -14.98 -15.41
N LEU A 372 2.33 -15.41 -15.42
CA LEU A 372 3.22 -15.18 -16.57
C LEU A 372 2.75 -15.96 -17.81
N ASP A 373 2.26 -17.20 -17.66
CA ASP A 373 1.66 -17.95 -18.76
C ASP A 373 0.38 -17.28 -19.29
N PHE A 374 -0.49 -16.81 -18.38
CA PHE A 374 -1.74 -16.16 -18.75
C PHE A 374 -1.52 -14.83 -19.48
N ALA A 375 -0.62 -13.98 -18.97
CA ALA A 375 -0.26 -12.73 -19.63
C ALA A 375 0.32 -12.95 -21.03
N ARG A 376 1.14 -14.00 -21.22
CA ARG A 376 1.65 -14.39 -22.55
C ARG A 376 0.51 -14.75 -23.50
N ARG A 377 -0.53 -15.46 -23.04
CA ARG A 377 -1.71 -15.78 -23.87
C ARG A 377 -2.51 -14.52 -24.27
N LEU A 378 -2.57 -13.54 -23.38
CA LEU A 378 -3.18 -12.23 -23.64
C LEU A 378 -2.28 -11.26 -24.43
N ARG A 379 -1.05 -11.67 -24.78
CA ARG A 379 -0.01 -10.81 -25.36
C ARG A 379 0.28 -9.55 -24.52
N LEU A 380 0.03 -9.62 -23.22
CA LEU A 380 0.30 -8.53 -22.30
C LEU A 380 1.77 -8.59 -21.87
N GLY A 381 2.60 -7.74 -22.47
CA GLY A 381 4.02 -7.69 -22.18
C GLY A 381 4.33 -6.99 -20.85
N PHE A 382 5.30 -7.53 -20.11
CA PHE A 382 5.77 -6.93 -18.87
C PHE A 382 7.01 -6.07 -19.08
N SER A 383 7.12 -4.95 -18.36
CA SER A 383 8.37 -4.22 -18.11
C SER A 383 9.13 -4.84 -16.92
N GLY A 384 8.39 -5.23 -15.88
CA GLY A 384 8.93 -5.90 -14.70
C GLY A 384 7.92 -6.79 -13.99
N PHE A 385 8.38 -7.89 -13.42
CA PHE A 385 7.59 -8.79 -12.59
C PHE A 385 8.41 -9.16 -11.36
N VAL A 386 7.85 -8.95 -10.17
CA VAL A 386 8.51 -9.29 -8.91
C VAL A 386 7.56 -10.14 -8.08
N SER A 387 7.96 -11.38 -7.83
CA SER A 387 7.35 -12.18 -6.78
C SER A 387 8.01 -11.80 -5.46
N VAL A 388 7.28 -11.14 -4.56
CA VAL A 388 7.83 -10.68 -3.27
C VAL A 388 7.78 -11.75 -2.19
N GLY A 389 7.01 -12.82 -2.41
CA GLY A 389 6.79 -13.89 -1.42
C GLY A 389 6.22 -13.32 -0.12
N HIS A 390 6.79 -13.71 1.01
CA HIS A 390 6.37 -13.20 2.32
C HIS A 390 6.72 -11.72 2.56
N ALA A 391 7.49 -11.09 1.67
CA ALA A 391 7.76 -9.64 1.66
C ALA A 391 8.32 -9.09 3.00
N VAL A 392 9.22 -9.83 3.65
CA VAL A 392 9.80 -9.45 4.96
C VAL A 392 10.81 -8.30 4.91
N ASP A 393 11.20 -7.86 3.70
CA ASP A 393 12.04 -6.69 3.46
C ASP A 393 11.51 -5.86 2.28
N VAL A 394 11.74 -6.31 1.04
CA VAL A 394 11.30 -5.58 -0.15
C VAL A 394 9.79 -5.78 -0.30
N SER A 395 9.07 -4.67 -0.25
CA SER A 395 7.61 -4.67 -0.24
C SER A 395 7.03 -4.11 -1.55
N THR A 396 5.72 -4.29 -1.74
CA THR A 396 4.98 -3.63 -2.83
C THR A 396 5.12 -2.10 -2.78
N ASN A 397 5.28 -1.50 -1.60
CA ASN A 397 5.53 -0.06 -1.46
C ASN A 397 6.86 0.36 -2.09
N ASP A 398 7.90 -0.46 -1.96
CA ASP A 398 9.20 -0.17 -2.55
C ASP A 398 9.15 -0.31 -4.09
N LEU A 399 8.41 -1.31 -4.59
CA LEU A 399 8.22 -1.54 -6.02
C LEU A 399 7.39 -0.46 -6.70
N LEU A 400 6.34 0.05 -6.04
CA LEU A 400 5.56 1.20 -6.55
C LEU A 400 6.46 2.43 -6.75
N GLN A 401 7.41 2.65 -5.84
CA GLN A 401 8.35 3.76 -5.93
C GLN A 401 9.38 3.56 -7.06
N TRP A 402 9.79 2.32 -7.32
CA TRP A 402 10.62 2.00 -8.49
C TRP A 402 9.86 2.29 -9.80
N TRP A 403 8.65 1.74 -9.93
CA TRP A 403 7.85 1.88 -11.16
C TRP A 403 7.30 3.28 -11.36
N GLU A 404 7.21 4.13 -10.34
CA GLU A 404 6.87 5.54 -10.49
C GLU A 404 7.78 6.25 -11.51
N GLU A 405 9.09 6.03 -11.43
CA GLU A 405 10.10 6.68 -12.27
C GLU A 405 10.52 5.86 -13.50
N ASP A 406 10.11 4.60 -13.59
CA ASP A 406 10.46 3.73 -14.73
C ASP A 406 9.72 4.16 -16.00
N PRO A 407 10.40 4.67 -17.05
CA PRO A 407 9.73 5.14 -18.26
C PRO A 407 9.09 4.00 -19.08
N GLU A 408 9.53 2.75 -18.89
CA GLU A 408 8.99 1.61 -19.64
C GLU A 408 7.67 1.10 -19.04
N THR A 409 7.40 1.40 -17.76
CA THR A 409 6.17 1.01 -17.08
C THR A 409 5.07 2.07 -17.22
N SER A 410 3.92 1.69 -17.79
CA SER A 410 2.71 2.51 -17.89
C SER A 410 1.54 2.01 -17.03
N VAL A 411 1.45 0.72 -16.72
CA VAL A 411 0.39 0.12 -15.90
C VAL A 411 1.03 -0.74 -14.81
N ILE A 412 0.51 -0.66 -13.58
CA ILE A 412 1.02 -1.43 -12.44
C ILE A 412 -0.07 -2.38 -11.92
N LEU A 413 0.26 -3.65 -11.79
CA LEU A 413 -0.62 -4.71 -11.30
C LEU A 413 -0.16 -5.19 -9.93
N LEU A 414 -1.08 -5.31 -9.00
CA LEU A 414 -0.79 -5.72 -7.63
C LEU A 414 -1.67 -6.90 -7.23
N HIS A 415 -1.03 -8.01 -6.86
CA HIS A 415 -1.67 -9.07 -6.08
C HIS A 415 -1.23 -8.91 -4.62
N VAL A 416 -2.12 -8.33 -3.81
CA VAL A 416 -1.82 -7.91 -2.43
C VAL A 416 -2.64 -8.73 -1.45
N GLU A 417 -1.96 -9.51 -0.62
CA GLU A 417 -2.56 -10.20 0.54
C GLU A 417 -2.38 -9.36 1.81
N THR A 418 -1.21 -8.73 1.95
CA THR A 418 -0.87 -7.82 3.06
C THR A 418 -0.26 -6.51 2.56
N PHE A 419 -0.54 -5.41 3.27
CA PHE A 419 -0.11 -4.06 2.87
C PHE A 419 1.25 -3.63 3.44
N GLY A 420 1.83 -4.40 4.36
CA GLY A 420 2.99 -3.96 5.15
C GLY A 420 2.62 -2.72 5.98
N ASN A 421 3.14 -1.54 5.59
CA ASN A 421 2.66 -0.26 6.12
C ASN A 421 1.59 0.34 5.17
N PRO A 422 0.30 0.29 5.53
CA PRO A 422 -0.77 0.71 4.64
C PRO A 422 -0.92 2.23 4.50
N ARG A 423 -0.57 3.01 5.53
CA ARG A 423 -0.53 4.49 5.43
C ARG A 423 0.49 4.92 4.37
N ARG A 424 1.67 4.28 4.38
CA ARG A 424 2.71 4.44 3.35
C ARG A 424 2.21 3.97 1.98
N PHE A 425 1.51 2.83 1.90
CA PHE A 425 0.90 2.37 0.65
C PHE A 425 -0.07 3.41 0.06
N ALA A 426 -1.04 3.89 0.84
CA ALA A 426 -2.05 4.86 0.40
C ALA A 426 -1.41 6.12 -0.17
N ARG A 427 -0.42 6.65 0.55
CA ARG A 427 0.32 7.86 0.17
C ARG A 427 1.11 7.68 -1.12
N ILE A 428 1.83 6.56 -1.28
CA ILE A 428 2.55 6.25 -2.52
C ILE A 428 1.56 6.05 -3.68
N ALA A 429 0.49 5.28 -3.46
CA ALA A 429 -0.53 5.02 -4.46
C ALA A 429 -1.21 6.32 -4.95
N ARG A 430 -1.63 7.22 -4.04
CA ARG A 430 -2.18 8.55 -4.38
C ARG A 430 -1.24 9.39 -5.24
N ARG A 431 0.08 9.23 -5.06
CA ARG A 431 1.11 9.94 -5.85
C ARG A 431 1.32 9.32 -7.24
N VAL A 432 1.28 7.99 -7.33
CA VAL A 432 1.57 7.22 -8.56
C VAL A 432 0.33 7.11 -9.48
N ALA A 433 -0.83 6.81 -8.92
CA ALA A 433 -2.08 6.54 -9.63
C ALA A 433 -2.50 7.64 -10.64
N PRO A 434 -2.29 8.95 -10.40
CA PRO A 434 -2.63 9.98 -11.38
C PRO A 434 -1.83 9.88 -12.69
N ARG A 435 -0.62 9.29 -12.65
CA ARG A 435 0.26 9.16 -13.83
C ARG A 435 0.21 7.77 -14.43
N LYS A 436 0.13 6.74 -13.58
CA LYS A 436 0.18 5.33 -13.97
C LYS A 436 -0.93 4.58 -13.25
N PRO A 437 -1.94 4.02 -13.96
CA PRO A 437 -2.99 3.26 -13.31
C PRO A 437 -2.42 2.10 -12.51
N ILE A 438 -2.93 1.95 -11.29
CA ILE A 438 -2.62 0.84 -10.39
C ILE A 438 -3.86 -0.04 -10.31
N ILE A 439 -3.75 -1.31 -10.69
CA ILE A 439 -4.84 -2.29 -10.66
C ILE A 439 -4.49 -3.33 -9.62
N ALA A 440 -5.36 -3.50 -8.62
CA ALA A 440 -5.11 -4.40 -7.51
C ALA A 440 -6.21 -5.47 -7.40
N VAL A 441 -5.78 -6.68 -7.09
CA VAL A 441 -6.65 -7.73 -6.57
C VAL A 441 -6.22 -8.03 -5.13
N HIS A 442 -7.20 -8.05 -4.24
CA HIS A 442 -7.03 -8.45 -2.85
C HIS A 442 -7.97 -9.63 -2.60
N PRO A 443 -7.47 -10.80 -2.14
CA PRO A 443 -8.34 -11.90 -1.74
C PRO A 443 -9.16 -11.43 -0.54
N GLY A 444 -10.43 -11.09 -0.75
CA GLY A 444 -11.29 -10.64 0.32
C GLY A 444 -11.43 -11.70 1.40
N HIS A 445 -11.52 -11.29 2.67
CA HIS A 445 -11.96 -12.18 3.72
C HIS A 445 -13.48 -12.34 3.59
N ALA A 446 -13.97 -13.56 3.40
CA ALA A 446 -15.40 -13.81 3.53
C ALA A 446 -15.83 -13.33 4.93
N PRO A 447 -16.91 -12.53 5.06
CA PRO A 447 -17.41 -12.17 6.38
C PRO A 447 -17.66 -13.47 7.14
N ALA A 448 -17.14 -13.57 8.36
CA ALA A 448 -17.40 -14.70 9.22
C ALA A 448 -18.93 -14.81 9.38
N THR A 449 -19.55 -15.71 8.61
CA THR A 449 -20.91 -16.12 8.87
C THR A 449 -20.89 -16.66 10.30
N GLY A 450 -21.75 -16.11 11.17
CA GLY A 450 -21.88 -16.53 12.56
C GLY A 450 -21.94 -18.05 12.70
N PRO A 451 -21.60 -18.59 13.88
CA PRO A 451 -21.17 -19.97 14.04
C PRO A 451 -22.02 -20.93 13.20
N ALA A 452 -21.41 -21.46 12.15
CA ALA A 452 -21.98 -22.56 11.41
C ALA A 452 -22.11 -23.70 12.40
N ASP A 453 -23.35 -23.98 12.80
CA ASP A 453 -23.71 -25.15 13.57
C ASP A 453 -23.29 -26.37 12.75
N SER A 454 -22.06 -26.85 12.97
CA SER A 454 -21.50 -28.06 12.40
C SER A 454 -22.15 -29.26 13.10
N GLY A 455 -23.47 -29.34 13.00
CA GLY A 455 -24.26 -30.51 13.29
C GLY A 455 -24.37 -31.34 12.03
N VAL A 456 -23.38 -32.18 11.77
CA VAL A 456 -23.55 -33.34 10.87
C VAL A 456 -24.66 -34.20 11.49
N ARG A 457 -25.91 -34.01 11.06
CA ARG A 457 -27.00 -34.92 11.39
C ARG A 457 -26.86 -36.16 10.52
N GLY A 458 -26.30 -37.21 11.13
CA GLY A 458 -26.48 -38.59 10.69
C GLY A 458 -27.97 -38.93 10.58
N GLY A 459 -28.27 -39.88 9.69
CA GLY A 459 -29.62 -40.29 9.28
C GLY A 459 -30.53 -40.82 10.40
N PRO A 460 -31.80 -41.13 10.05
CA PRO A 460 -32.85 -41.32 11.03
C PRO A 460 -32.81 -42.74 11.62
N GLU A 461 -32.69 -42.85 12.94
CA GLU A 461 -33.11 -44.04 13.67
C GLU A 461 -34.40 -43.76 14.44
N VAL A 462 -35.38 -44.61 14.17
CA VAL A 462 -36.69 -44.69 14.80
C VAL A 462 -36.55 -45.48 16.10
N ARG A 463 -37.03 -44.94 17.25
CA ARG A 463 -37.80 -45.66 18.30
C ARG A 463 -38.16 -44.78 19.51
N GLY A 464 -39.47 -44.56 19.69
CA GLY A 464 -40.24 -44.97 20.89
C GLY A 464 -40.09 -44.24 22.23
N GLY A 465 -41.18 -43.59 22.67
CA GLY A 465 -41.65 -43.66 24.07
C GLY A 465 -41.81 -42.32 24.83
N PRO A 466 -42.90 -42.10 25.60
CA PRO A 466 -43.35 -40.77 25.99
C PRO A 466 -43.04 -40.40 27.46
N GLY A 467 -42.91 -39.11 27.78
CA GLY A 467 -42.90 -38.70 29.18
C GLY A 467 -42.62 -37.24 29.52
N ARG A 468 -43.69 -36.57 29.94
CA ARG A 468 -43.79 -35.53 30.98
C ARG A 468 -43.51 -34.06 30.64
N ARG A 469 -44.62 -33.33 30.75
CA ARG A 469 -44.77 -31.91 31.05
C ARG A 469 -43.98 -31.50 32.30
N GLY A 470 -43.44 -30.29 32.24
CA GLY A 470 -42.99 -29.51 33.38
C GLY A 470 -43.02 -28.04 32.99
N ASP A 471 -44.07 -27.34 33.41
CA ASP A 471 -44.24 -25.89 33.29
C ASP A 471 -43.19 -25.16 34.14
N SER A 472 -42.51 -24.19 33.55
CA SER A 472 -42.08 -22.98 34.27
C SER A 472 -41.92 -21.82 33.29
N VAL A 473 -42.98 -21.03 33.22
CA VAL A 473 -42.98 -19.67 32.66
C VAL A 473 -42.13 -18.81 33.58
N SER A 474 -40.94 -18.38 33.12
CA SER A 474 -40.20 -17.28 33.71
C SER A 474 -40.28 -16.09 32.77
N ARG A 475 -40.79 -14.98 33.30
CA ARG A 475 -41.00 -13.69 32.62
C ARG A 475 -39.68 -13.16 32.09
N ALA A 476 -39.61 -12.92 30.78
CA ALA A 476 -38.56 -12.12 30.18
C ALA A 476 -38.75 -10.64 30.56
N ASP A 477 -37.71 -10.06 31.14
CA ASP A 477 -37.55 -8.63 31.39
C ASP A 477 -37.41 -7.87 30.05
N PRO A 478 -38.22 -6.83 29.75
CA PRO A 478 -38.15 -6.10 28.49
C PRO A 478 -37.15 -4.93 28.56
N ALA A 479 -35.94 -5.16 29.07
CA ALA A 479 -34.94 -4.11 29.33
C ALA A 479 -33.55 -4.35 28.72
N ALA A 480 -33.42 -5.18 27.68
CA ALA A 480 -32.20 -5.31 26.89
C ALA A 480 -32.43 -4.82 25.46
N GLY A 481 -32.20 -3.53 25.23
CA GLY A 481 -32.12 -2.95 23.88
C GLY A 481 -30.80 -3.34 23.19
N PRO A 482 -30.72 -3.27 21.85
CA PRO A 482 -29.51 -3.60 21.11
C PRO A 482 -28.49 -2.47 21.31
N SER A 483 -27.56 -2.63 22.24
CA SER A 483 -26.50 -1.62 22.51
C SER A 483 -25.08 -2.17 22.57
N ASP A 484 -24.87 -3.45 22.25
CA ASP A 484 -23.54 -4.07 22.13
C ASP A 484 -23.14 -4.34 20.67
N SER A 485 -23.31 -3.37 19.76
CA SER A 485 -22.91 -3.49 18.35
C SER A 485 -21.49 -2.99 18.04
N VAL A 486 -20.75 -2.46 19.03
CA VAL A 486 -19.32 -2.15 18.85
C VAL A 486 -18.52 -3.43 19.09
N GLY A 487 -18.50 -4.28 18.05
CA GLY A 487 -17.79 -5.55 18.05
C GLY A 487 -16.31 -5.38 18.43
N ARG A 488 -15.86 -6.20 19.38
CA ARG A 488 -14.45 -6.28 19.80
C ARG A 488 -13.63 -6.82 18.62
N ALA A 489 -12.77 -6.00 18.02
CA ALA A 489 -11.86 -6.46 16.98
C ALA A 489 -10.91 -7.55 17.55
N ASP A 490 -10.85 -8.70 16.88
CA ASP A 490 -9.86 -9.74 17.16
C ASP A 490 -8.53 -9.32 16.50
N PRO A 491 -7.43 -9.16 17.25
CA PRO A 491 -6.12 -8.80 16.70
C PRO A 491 -5.55 -9.85 15.72
N ALA A 492 -6.11 -11.07 15.66
CA ALA A 492 -5.77 -12.06 14.65
C ALA A 492 -6.59 -11.93 13.34
N ALA A 493 -7.58 -11.04 13.29
CA ALA A 493 -8.40 -10.82 12.10
C ALA A 493 -7.65 -9.96 11.08
N GLY A 494 -7.72 -10.35 9.80
CA GLY A 494 -7.25 -9.55 8.68
C GLY A 494 -8.04 -8.25 8.50
N PRO A 495 -7.66 -7.41 7.52
CA PRO A 495 -8.34 -6.14 7.28
C PRO A 495 -9.80 -6.37 6.87
N SER A 496 -10.68 -5.45 7.28
CA SER A 496 -12.07 -5.46 6.82
C SER A 496 -12.16 -5.14 5.32
N ASP A 497 -13.08 -5.81 4.60
CA ASP A 497 -13.24 -5.60 3.16
C ASP A 497 -13.68 -4.18 2.80
N SER A 498 -14.44 -3.53 3.70
CA SER A 498 -14.82 -2.12 3.59
C SER A 498 -13.60 -1.21 3.69
N ALA A 499 -12.70 -1.43 4.65
CA ALA A 499 -11.50 -0.61 4.79
C ALA A 499 -10.55 -0.77 3.61
N VAL A 500 -10.37 -1.99 3.08
CA VAL A 500 -9.60 -2.23 1.85
C VAL A 500 -10.21 -1.50 0.65
N SER A 501 -11.54 -1.60 0.48
CA SER A 501 -12.26 -0.89 -0.58
C SER A 501 -12.06 0.63 -0.49
N SER A 502 -12.19 1.17 0.72
CA SER A 502 -12.01 2.59 0.99
C SER A 502 -10.60 3.05 0.69
N LEU A 503 -9.59 2.32 1.18
CA LEU A 503 -8.19 2.62 0.92
C LEU A 503 -7.90 2.71 -0.59
N PHE A 504 -8.36 1.73 -1.37
CA PHE A 504 -8.15 1.70 -2.81
C PHE A 504 -8.88 2.83 -3.53
N ALA A 505 -10.15 3.07 -3.22
CA ALA A 505 -10.94 4.15 -3.80
C ALA A 505 -10.32 5.53 -3.51
N GLN A 506 -9.95 5.78 -2.25
CA GLN A 506 -9.28 6.99 -1.80
C GLN A 506 -7.93 7.20 -2.50
N SER A 507 -7.23 6.11 -2.82
CA SER A 507 -5.88 6.14 -3.37
C SER A 507 -5.80 6.09 -4.89
N GLY A 508 -6.94 5.99 -5.58
CA GLY A 508 -6.99 5.86 -7.05
C GLY A 508 -6.55 4.49 -7.56
N VAL A 509 -6.54 3.48 -6.69
CA VAL A 509 -6.25 2.09 -7.06
C VAL A 509 -7.53 1.45 -7.60
N ILE A 510 -7.45 0.89 -8.81
CA ILE A 510 -8.53 0.15 -9.45
C ILE A 510 -8.63 -1.22 -8.78
N ARG A 511 -9.66 -1.40 -7.94
CA ARG A 511 -9.91 -2.68 -7.28
C ARG A 511 -10.65 -3.63 -8.23
N THR A 512 -10.13 -4.85 -8.34
CA THR A 512 -10.72 -5.96 -9.11
C THR A 512 -11.06 -7.13 -8.19
N ARG A 513 -12.01 -7.97 -8.59
CA ARG A 513 -12.51 -9.10 -7.80
C ARG A 513 -11.81 -10.41 -8.12
N SER A 514 -11.13 -10.48 -9.25
CA SER A 514 -10.41 -11.68 -9.69
C SER A 514 -9.15 -11.31 -10.48
N LEU A 515 -8.23 -12.27 -10.62
CA LEU A 515 -7.08 -12.10 -11.50
C LEU A 515 -7.49 -11.90 -12.96
N GLN A 516 -8.52 -12.58 -13.43
CA GLN A 516 -9.00 -12.41 -14.80
C GLN A 516 -9.42 -10.96 -15.05
N GLU A 517 -10.25 -10.40 -14.16
CA GLU A 517 -10.69 -9.01 -14.24
C GLU A 517 -9.52 -8.01 -14.14
N LEU A 518 -8.49 -8.33 -13.33
CA LEU A 518 -7.25 -7.56 -13.26
C LEU A 518 -6.51 -7.52 -14.60
N PHE A 519 -6.37 -8.65 -15.27
CA PHE A 519 -5.73 -8.71 -16.58
C PHE A 519 -6.57 -8.09 -17.69
N ASP A 520 -7.89 -8.25 -17.64
CA ASP A 520 -8.83 -7.65 -18.58
C ASP A 520 -8.73 -6.11 -18.52
N ALA A 521 -8.77 -5.53 -17.32
CA ALA A 521 -8.57 -4.09 -17.12
C ALA A 521 -7.15 -3.63 -17.53
N ALA A 522 -6.13 -4.44 -17.28
CA ALA A 522 -4.75 -4.16 -17.67
C ALA A 522 -4.58 -4.12 -19.19
N LEU A 523 -5.23 -5.05 -19.91
CA LEU A 523 -5.21 -5.11 -21.37
C LEU A 523 -5.76 -3.82 -21.97
N LEU A 524 -6.84 -3.28 -21.42
CA LEU A 524 -7.35 -1.96 -21.83
C LEU A 524 -6.35 -0.85 -21.57
N LEU A 525 -5.95 -0.67 -20.32
CA LEU A 525 -5.16 0.49 -19.88
C LEU A 525 -3.71 0.48 -20.37
N ALA A 526 -3.20 -0.68 -20.81
CA ALA A 526 -1.89 -0.80 -21.44
C ALA A 526 -1.87 -0.37 -22.91
N HIS A 527 -3.03 -0.39 -23.59
CA HIS A 527 -3.12 -0.27 -25.04
C HIS A 527 -4.03 0.85 -25.55
N GLN A 528 -4.96 1.34 -24.73
CA GLN A 528 -5.93 2.38 -25.07
C GLN A 528 -6.00 3.44 -23.96
N PRO A 529 -6.38 4.69 -24.27
CA PRO A 529 -6.60 5.71 -23.26
C PRO A 529 -7.80 5.34 -22.37
N PRO A 530 -7.83 5.76 -21.10
CA PRO A 530 -9.07 5.67 -20.33
C PRO A 530 -10.12 6.61 -20.95
N PRO A 531 -11.40 6.21 -21.00
CA PRO A 531 -12.44 6.96 -21.69
C PRO A 531 -12.69 8.31 -21.02
N PRO A 532 -12.91 9.42 -21.77
CA PRO A 532 -13.15 10.75 -21.20
C PRO A 532 -14.34 10.82 -20.23
N GLY A 533 -15.29 9.92 -20.38
CA GLY A 533 -16.50 9.78 -19.56
C GLY A 533 -17.03 8.37 -19.61
N ASN A 534 -18.30 8.20 -19.23
CA ASN A 534 -18.94 6.89 -19.10
C ASN A 534 -20.03 6.61 -20.15
N ARG A 535 -20.09 7.38 -21.24
CA ARG A 535 -21.08 7.20 -22.31
C ARG A 535 -20.52 6.30 -23.40
N VAL A 536 -21.16 5.17 -23.66
CA VAL A 536 -20.65 4.12 -24.53
C VAL A 536 -21.60 3.86 -25.69
N ALA A 537 -21.04 3.67 -26.87
CA ALA A 537 -21.76 3.12 -28.00
C ALA A 537 -21.45 1.64 -28.15
N VAL A 538 -22.47 0.82 -28.41
CA VAL A 538 -22.31 -0.59 -28.74
C VAL A 538 -22.57 -0.75 -30.23
N ILE A 539 -21.65 -1.33 -30.97
CA ILE A 539 -21.77 -1.61 -32.41
C ILE A 539 -21.73 -3.12 -32.59
N THR A 540 -22.68 -3.69 -33.32
CA THR A 540 -22.85 -5.15 -33.42
C THR A 540 -23.39 -5.56 -34.77
N ASN A 541 -23.16 -6.81 -35.19
CA ASN A 541 -23.88 -7.46 -36.29
C ASN A 541 -24.89 -8.53 -35.80
N ALA A 542 -25.07 -8.64 -34.47
CA ALA A 542 -25.96 -9.60 -33.84
C ALA A 542 -26.68 -8.99 -32.61
N GLY A 543 -28.01 -9.04 -32.60
CA GLY A 543 -28.83 -8.42 -31.54
C GLY A 543 -28.72 -9.08 -30.16
N GLY A 544 -28.58 -10.41 -30.08
CA GLY A 544 -28.52 -11.14 -28.80
C GLY A 544 -27.38 -10.69 -27.87
N PRO A 545 -26.11 -10.74 -28.33
CA PRO A 545 -24.97 -10.21 -27.58
C PRO A 545 -25.08 -8.72 -27.22
N ALA A 546 -25.79 -7.93 -28.02
CA ALA A 546 -25.97 -6.50 -27.77
C ALA A 546 -26.74 -6.24 -26.47
N ALA A 547 -27.82 -7.00 -26.21
CA ALA A 547 -28.61 -6.87 -24.99
C ALA A 547 -27.81 -7.21 -23.72
N LEU A 548 -27.00 -8.27 -23.77
CA LEU A 548 -26.08 -8.64 -22.67
C LEU A 548 -25.07 -7.53 -22.41
N THR A 549 -24.51 -6.95 -23.47
CA THR A 549 -23.55 -5.85 -23.40
C THR A 549 -24.15 -4.61 -22.73
N VAL A 550 -25.38 -4.22 -23.09
CA VAL A 550 -26.07 -3.08 -22.46
C VAL A 550 -26.28 -3.31 -20.96
N GLY A 551 -26.72 -4.52 -20.57
CA GLY A 551 -26.85 -4.89 -19.17
C GLY A 551 -25.53 -4.83 -18.41
N ALA A 552 -24.45 -5.33 -19.02
CA ALA A 552 -23.10 -5.29 -18.45
C ALA A 552 -22.54 -3.87 -18.34
N CYS A 553 -22.81 -3.01 -19.33
CA CYS A 553 -22.48 -1.58 -19.25
C CYS A 553 -23.13 -0.93 -18.03
N ALA A 554 -24.44 -1.14 -17.85
CA ALA A 554 -25.17 -0.59 -16.70
C ALA A 554 -24.61 -1.12 -15.36
N ALA A 555 -24.34 -2.41 -15.26
CA ALA A 555 -23.74 -3.03 -14.07
C ALA A 555 -22.33 -2.50 -13.75
N SER A 556 -21.63 -1.97 -14.76
CA SER A 556 -20.27 -1.42 -14.66
C SER A 556 -20.24 0.11 -14.55
N GLY A 557 -21.39 0.76 -14.33
CA GLY A 557 -21.48 2.22 -14.19
C GLY A 557 -21.37 3.01 -15.50
N LEU A 558 -21.45 2.32 -16.65
CA LEU A 558 -21.47 2.91 -17.98
C LEU A 558 -22.92 3.19 -18.41
N ARG A 559 -23.09 4.20 -19.26
CA ARG A 559 -24.38 4.56 -19.87
C ARG A 559 -24.32 4.33 -21.36
N VAL A 560 -25.42 3.82 -21.94
CA VAL A 560 -25.59 3.62 -23.38
C VAL A 560 -26.63 4.63 -23.88
N PRO A 561 -26.26 5.91 -24.10
CA PRO A 561 -27.23 6.94 -24.47
C PRO A 561 -27.67 6.80 -25.93
N PRO A 562 -28.82 7.39 -26.32
CA PRO A 562 -29.17 7.53 -27.73
C PRO A 562 -28.07 8.22 -28.53
N LEU A 563 -27.81 7.74 -29.76
CA LEU A 563 -26.84 8.36 -30.66
C LEU A 563 -27.32 9.75 -31.11
N GLY A 564 -26.38 10.67 -31.34
CA GLY A 564 -26.67 11.99 -31.88
C GLY A 564 -27.27 11.94 -33.28
N GLU A 565 -28.06 12.94 -33.67
CA GLU A 565 -28.84 12.88 -34.92
C GLU A 565 -27.94 12.72 -36.16
N ARG A 566 -26.80 13.43 -36.22
CA ARG A 566 -25.82 13.29 -37.31
C ARG A 566 -25.26 11.87 -37.42
N THR A 567 -24.99 11.23 -36.30
CA THR A 567 -24.54 9.83 -36.23
C THR A 567 -25.63 8.91 -36.78
N ARG A 568 -26.88 9.14 -36.37
CA ARG A 568 -28.03 8.35 -36.83
C ARG A 568 -28.27 8.51 -38.33
N GLU A 569 -28.19 9.73 -38.87
CA GLU A 569 -28.28 10.00 -40.31
C GLU A 569 -27.20 9.27 -41.10
N THR A 570 -25.96 9.30 -40.63
CA THR A 570 -24.83 8.62 -41.27
C THR A 570 -25.02 7.10 -41.31
N LEU A 571 -25.50 6.52 -40.20
CA LEU A 571 -25.79 5.08 -40.11
C LEU A 571 -26.99 4.68 -40.98
N ARG A 572 -28.07 5.47 -41.04
CA ARG A 572 -29.22 5.21 -41.92
C ARG A 572 -28.80 5.21 -43.39
N ALA A 573 -27.92 6.14 -43.78
CA ALA A 573 -27.38 6.19 -45.14
C ALA A 573 -26.52 4.96 -45.48
N ALA A 574 -25.81 4.40 -44.50
CA ALA A 574 -24.98 3.20 -44.66
C ALA A 574 -25.79 1.91 -44.79
N LEU A 575 -26.80 1.73 -43.92
CA LEU A 575 -27.55 0.47 -43.78
C LEU A 575 -28.76 0.38 -44.73
N GLY A 576 -29.17 1.49 -45.33
CA GLY A 576 -30.24 1.56 -46.32
C GLY A 576 -31.63 1.83 -45.72
N PRO A 577 -32.65 1.98 -46.59
CA PRO A 577 -34.01 2.37 -46.18
C PRO A 577 -34.66 1.30 -45.28
N GLY A 578 -35.15 1.71 -44.11
CA GLY A 578 -35.85 0.83 -43.15
C GLY A 578 -34.99 0.23 -42.04
N ALA A 579 -33.68 0.49 -42.03
CA ALA A 579 -32.81 0.12 -40.92
C ALA A 579 -33.15 0.91 -39.65
N GLU A 580 -33.39 0.20 -38.54
CA GLU A 580 -33.60 0.83 -37.24
C GLU A 580 -32.24 1.25 -36.66
N VAL A 581 -32.03 2.56 -36.51
CA VAL A 581 -30.77 3.11 -35.99
C VAL A 581 -30.95 3.61 -34.56
N ALA A 582 -30.30 2.91 -33.64
CA ALA A 582 -30.31 3.13 -32.19
C ALA A 582 -28.91 2.92 -31.59
N ASN A 583 -28.81 2.99 -30.25
CA ASN A 583 -27.67 2.49 -29.49
C ASN A 583 -28.18 1.37 -28.58
N PRO A 584 -27.81 0.10 -28.80
CA PRO A 584 -26.80 -0.42 -29.73
C PRO A 584 -27.08 -0.19 -31.22
N ALA A 585 -26.03 0.05 -32.00
CA ALA A 585 -26.06 0.13 -33.46
C ALA A 585 -25.95 -1.28 -34.06
N ASP A 586 -27.09 -1.85 -34.46
CA ASP A 586 -27.17 -3.14 -35.15
C ASP A 586 -26.92 -2.97 -36.67
N LEU A 587 -25.80 -3.50 -37.14
CA LEU A 587 -25.35 -3.47 -38.53
C LEU A 587 -25.90 -4.63 -39.36
N THR A 588 -26.74 -5.48 -38.76
CA THR A 588 -27.31 -6.72 -39.31
C THR A 588 -26.25 -7.82 -39.53
N PRO A 589 -26.66 -9.11 -39.63
CA PRO A 589 -25.72 -10.21 -39.91
C PRO A 589 -24.96 -10.10 -41.24
N MET A 590 -25.42 -9.25 -42.16
CA MET A 590 -24.79 -9.00 -43.47
C MET A 590 -23.82 -7.81 -43.45
N ALA A 591 -23.45 -7.32 -42.26
CA ALA A 591 -22.49 -6.23 -42.09
C ALA A 591 -21.14 -6.56 -42.77
N THR A 592 -20.63 -5.60 -43.54
CA THR A 592 -19.31 -5.68 -44.18
C THR A 592 -18.29 -4.87 -43.36
N ALA A 593 -16.99 -5.04 -43.64
CA ALA A 593 -15.94 -4.21 -43.06
C ALA A 593 -16.18 -2.70 -43.29
N ALA A 594 -16.73 -2.31 -44.44
CA ALA A 594 -17.09 -0.92 -44.74
C ALA A 594 -18.21 -0.41 -43.83
N HIS A 595 -19.22 -1.23 -43.52
CA HIS A 595 -20.26 -0.88 -42.55
C HIS A 595 -19.68 -0.65 -41.16
N TYR A 596 -18.77 -1.53 -40.69
CA TYR A 596 -18.08 -1.35 -39.42
C TYR A 596 -17.24 -0.07 -39.38
N ARG A 597 -16.48 0.21 -40.44
CA ARG A 597 -15.66 1.42 -40.55
C ARG A 597 -16.53 2.68 -40.45
N GLN A 598 -17.57 2.77 -41.27
CA GLN A 598 -18.44 3.95 -41.31
C GLN A 598 -19.19 4.15 -39.99
N ALA A 599 -19.65 3.06 -39.36
CA ALA A 599 -20.31 3.13 -38.07
C ALA A 599 -19.38 3.62 -36.97
N LEU A 600 -18.16 3.09 -36.90
CA LEU A 600 -17.16 3.52 -35.92
C LEU A 600 -16.72 4.98 -36.13
N ASP A 601 -16.45 5.39 -37.37
CA ASP A 601 -16.07 6.78 -37.67
C ASP A 601 -17.18 7.76 -37.21
N ALA A 602 -18.46 7.43 -37.46
CA ALA A 602 -19.58 8.25 -37.04
C ALA A 602 -19.74 8.29 -35.51
N VAL A 603 -19.65 7.12 -34.86
CA VAL A 603 -19.80 6.98 -33.40
C VAL A 603 -18.65 7.65 -32.64
N LEU A 604 -17.41 7.48 -33.09
CA LEU A 604 -16.24 8.06 -32.44
C LEU A 604 -16.18 9.58 -32.64
N ALA A 605 -16.79 10.11 -33.71
CA ALA A 605 -16.98 11.56 -33.91
C ALA A 605 -18.14 12.15 -33.09
N ASP A 606 -18.99 11.35 -32.45
CA ASP A 606 -20.15 11.82 -31.69
C ASP A 606 -19.72 12.35 -30.30
N ASP A 607 -19.92 13.64 -30.02
CA ASP A 607 -19.64 14.26 -28.72
C ASP A 607 -20.51 13.68 -27.58
N GLY A 608 -21.59 12.98 -27.92
CA GLY A 608 -22.44 12.20 -27.04
C GLY A 608 -21.79 10.91 -26.51
N ILE A 609 -20.69 10.45 -27.12
CA ILE A 609 -20.06 9.15 -26.88
C ILE A 609 -18.60 9.34 -26.46
N ASP A 610 -18.19 8.59 -25.43
CA ASP A 610 -16.84 8.62 -24.84
C ASP A 610 -16.02 7.35 -25.18
N ALA A 611 -16.67 6.24 -25.53
CA ALA A 611 -16.03 4.97 -25.90
C ALA A 611 -16.92 4.09 -26.79
N ALA A 612 -16.33 3.12 -27.49
CA ALA A 612 -17.06 2.15 -28.31
C ALA A 612 -16.75 0.70 -27.91
N ILE A 613 -17.79 -0.13 -27.82
CA ILE A 613 -17.70 -1.59 -27.73
C ILE A 613 -18.15 -2.18 -29.07
N VAL A 614 -17.25 -2.92 -29.72
CA VAL A 614 -17.51 -3.56 -31.01
C VAL A 614 -17.74 -5.05 -30.81
N LEU A 615 -18.90 -5.54 -31.21
CA LEU A 615 -19.25 -6.95 -31.22
C LEU A 615 -19.24 -7.44 -32.67
N PHE A 616 -18.58 -8.57 -32.88
CA PHE A 616 -18.60 -9.23 -34.18
C PHE A 616 -18.81 -10.74 -33.99
N MET A 617 -19.84 -11.25 -34.63
CA MET A 617 -20.09 -12.68 -34.76
C MET A 617 -19.90 -13.06 -36.24
N PRO A 618 -18.82 -13.78 -36.62
CA PRO A 618 -18.55 -14.10 -38.01
C PRO A 618 -19.71 -14.91 -38.63
N PRO A 619 -20.29 -14.49 -39.76
CA PRO A 619 -21.20 -15.33 -40.52
C PRO A 619 -20.43 -16.50 -41.16
N LEU A 620 -21.13 -17.58 -41.57
CA LEU A 620 -20.56 -18.84 -42.09
C LEU A 620 -19.59 -18.69 -43.30
N ALA A 621 -19.48 -17.52 -43.91
CA ALA A 621 -18.52 -17.19 -44.98
C ALA A 621 -17.62 -16.02 -44.50
N ASP A 622 -16.36 -16.33 -44.17
CA ASP A 622 -15.46 -15.51 -43.36
C ASP A 622 -14.76 -14.35 -44.10
N LYS A 623 -14.67 -13.19 -43.42
CA LYS A 623 -13.66 -12.11 -43.59
C LYS A 623 -13.37 -11.31 -42.30
N PRO A 624 -13.04 -11.97 -41.16
CA PRO A 624 -12.80 -11.30 -39.88
C PRO A 624 -11.59 -10.35 -39.90
N ASP A 625 -10.63 -10.60 -40.80
CA ASP A 625 -9.44 -9.79 -41.06
C ASP A 625 -9.78 -8.42 -41.65
N GLU A 626 -10.68 -8.35 -42.63
CA GLU A 626 -11.14 -7.07 -43.20
C GLU A 626 -11.87 -6.22 -42.14
N VAL A 627 -12.71 -6.86 -41.30
CA VAL A 627 -13.42 -6.17 -40.21
C VAL A 627 -12.44 -5.69 -39.14
N ALA A 628 -11.47 -6.51 -38.74
CA ALA A 628 -10.43 -6.11 -37.81
C ALA A 628 -9.60 -4.93 -38.33
N ALA A 629 -9.24 -4.93 -39.62
CA ALA A 629 -8.55 -3.81 -40.25
C ALA A 629 -9.39 -2.51 -40.22
N ALA A 630 -10.69 -2.61 -40.50
CA ALA A 630 -11.62 -1.48 -40.40
C ALA A 630 -11.72 -0.90 -38.97
N ILE A 631 -11.77 -1.76 -37.96
CA ILE A 631 -11.78 -1.36 -36.54
C ILE A 631 -10.48 -0.64 -36.18
N LEU A 632 -9.33 -1.18 -36.59
CA LEU A 632 -8.02 -0.59 -36.35
C LEU A 632 -7.90 0.79 -37.00
N ASP A 633 -8.34 0.94 -38.25
CA ASP A 633 -8.30 2.24 -38.94
C ASP A 633 -9.13 3.30 -38.22
N ALA A 634 -10.31 2.94 -37.72
CA ALA A 634 -11.17 3.86 -36.98
C ALA A 634 -10.58 4.23 -35.61
N ALA A 635 -10.02 3.26 -34.89
CA ALA A 635 -9.33 3.50 -33.62
C ALA A 635 -8.10 4.40 -33.80
N GLU A 636 -7.34 4.21 -34.89
CA GLU A 636 -6.19 5.05 -35.24
C GLU A 636 -6.61 6.50 -35.55
N ALA A 637 -7.76 6.69 -36.21
CA ALA A 637 -8.30 8.01 -36.53
C ALA A 637 -8.85 8.78 -35.32
N ALA A 638 -9.23 8.09 -34.23
CA ALA A 638 -9.83 8.69 -33.03
C ALA A 638 -9.11 8.27 -31.73
N PRO A 639 -7.82 8.64 -31.56
CA PRO A 639 -6.98 8.13 -30.46
C PRO A 639 -7.37 8.63 -29.06
N SER A 640 -8.38 9.51 -28.93
CA SER A 640 -8.85 10.05 -27.64
C SER A 640 -10.00 9.25 -27.02
N LYS A 641 -10.67 8.38 -27.78
CA LYS A 641 -11.78 7.55 -27.30
C LYS A 641 -11.41 6.07 -27.45
N PRO A 642 -11.42 5.28 -26.36
CA PRO A 642 -11.03 3.89 -26.45
C PRO A 642 -12.04 3.08 -27.24
N VAL A 643 -11.51 2.14 -28.02
CA VAL A 643 -12.27 1.09 -28.70
C VAL A 643 -11.90 -0.25 -28.08
N VAL A 644 -12.91 -1.06 -27.73
CA VAL A 644 -12.74 -2.44 -27.30
C VAL A 644 -13.61 -3.37 -28.14
N ALA A 645 -13.19 -4.62 -28.28
CA ALA A 645 -13.87 -5.58 -29.12
C ALA A 645 -14.22 -6.88 -28.39
N SER A 646 -15.24 -7.57 -28.88
CA SER A 646 -15.55 -8.96 -28.53
C SER A 646 -15.95 -9.70 -29.80
N PHE A 647 -15.10 -10.64 -30.22
CA PHE A 647 -15.32 -11.45 -31.41
C PHE A 647 -15.77 -12.85 -30.96
N LEU A 648 -17.06 -13.13 -31.14
CA LEU A 648 -17.71 -14.33 -30.61
C LEU A 648 -17.58 -15.49 -31.60
N GLY A 649 -16.82 -16.52 -31.23
CA GLY A 649 -16.74 -17.78 -31.99
C GLY A 649 -15.53 -17.96 -32.92
N GLY A 650 -14.59 -17.01 -32.96
CA GLY A 650 -13.36 -17.12 -33.77
C GLY A 650 -12.09 -17.29 -32.93
N ALA A 651 -11.37 -18.40 -33.08
CA ALA A 651 -10.04 -18.56 -32.50
C ALA A 651 -9.00 -17.72 -33.26
N GLY A 652 -8.05 -17.11 -32.55
CA GLY A 652 -6.95 -16.33 -33.16
C GLY A 652 -7.32 -14.92 -33.62
N VAL A 653 -8.56 -14.48 -33.42
CA VAL A 653 -9.05 -13.16 -33.86
C VAL A 653 -8.42 -11.99 -33.09
N ALA A 654 -8.05 -12.21 -31.83
CA ALA A 654 -7.29 -11.22 -31.07
C ALA A 654 -6.02 -10.79 -31.82
N ASP A 655 -5.36 -11.69 -32.57
CA ASP A 655 -4.15 -11.37 -33.34
C ASP A 655 -4.41 -10.39 -34.49
N LEU A 656 -5.64 -10.31 -34.99
CA LEU A 656 -6.03 -9.44 -36.10
C LEU A 656 -6.17 -7.97 -35.67
N LEU A 657 -6.41 -7.72 -34.37
CA LEU A 657 -6.60 -6.39 -33.80
C LEU A 657 -5.29 -5.79 -33.23
N HIS A 658 -4.16 -6.17 -33.84
CA HIS A 658 -2.84 -5.64 -33.54
C HIS A 658 -2.21 -5.07 -34.82
N ARG A 659 -1.81 -3.79 -34.81
CA ARG A 659 -1.07 -3.13 -35.89
C ARG A 659 0.08 -2.29 -35.32
N GLY A 660 1.29 -2.84 -35.36
CA GLY A 660 2.45 -2.17 -34.77
C GLY A 660 2.27 -1.98 -33.26
N GLN A 661 2.19 -0.73 -32.82
CA GLN A 661 1.92 -0.37 -31.41
C GLN A 661 0.43 -0.18 -31.09
N LEU A 662 -0.42 -0.05 -32.11
CA LEU A 662 -1.87 0.06 -31.94
C LEU A 662 -2.46 -1.33 -31.65
N VAL A 663 -3.14 -1.46 -30.52
CA VAL A 663 -3.83 -2.68 -30.12
C VAL A 663 -5.23 -2.31 -29.69
N VAL A 664 -6.24 -2.96 -30.26
CA VAL A 664 -7.64 -2.88 -29.81
C VAL A 664 -7.90 -4.08 -28.90
N PRO A 665 -8.07 -3.88 -27.57
CA PRO A 665 -8.31 -4.94 -26.62
C PRO A 665 -9.51 -5.80 -27.02
N THR A 666 -9.30 -7.11 -27.11
CA THR A 666 -10.32 -8.08 -27.51
C THR A 666 -10.62 -9.02 -26.37
N TYR A 667 -11.89 -9.13 -26.00
CA TYR A 667 -12.36 -9.96 -24.89
C TYR A 667 -13.13 -11.16 -25.42
N ALA A 668 -13.09 -12.26 -24.67
CA ALA A 668 -13.83 -13.48 -25.01
C ALA A 668 -15.35 -13.25 -24.95
N PHE A 669 -15.80 -12.38 -24.03
CA PHE A 669 -17.21 -12.06 -23.81
C PHE A 669 -17.38 -10.55 -23.61
N PRO A 670 -18.50 -9.97 -24.09
CA PRO A 670 -18.73 -8.52 -24.01
C PRO A 670 -18.81 -7.96 -22.59
N GLU A 671 -19.20 -8.77 -21.61
CA GLU A 671 -19.30 -8.38 -20.21
C GLU A 671 -17.95 -7.98 -19.63
N ALA A 672 -16.88 -8.69 -20.01
CA ALA A 672 -15.51 -8.37 -19.61
C ALA A 672 -15.03 -7.06 -20.26
N ALA A 673 -15.43 -6.79 -21.50
CA ALA A 673 -15.15 -5.53 -22.18
C ALA A 673 -15.84 -4.35 -21.49
N ALA A 674 -17.12 -4.51 -21.14
CA ALA A 674 -17.89 -3.52 -20.40
C ALA A 674 -17.34 -3.28 -18.99
N ALA A 675 -16.97 -4.34 -18.25
CA ALA A 675 -16.35 -4.23 -16.94
C ALA A 675 -15.01 -3.48 -16.98
N SER A 676 -14.15 -3.79 -17.95
CA SER A 676 -12.85 -3.13 -18.13
C SER A 676 -13.01 -1.65 -18.47
N LEU A 677 -13.94 -1.30 -19.36
CA LEU A 677 -14.29 0.10 -19.64
C LEU A 677 -14.87 0.81 -18.41
N GLY A 678 -15.69 0.14 -17.60
CA GLY A 678 -16.24 0.67 -16.36
C GLY A 678 -15.15 1.05 -15.36
N HIS A 679 -14.18 0.16 -15.15
CA HIS A 679 -12.99 0.43 -14.33
C HIS A 679 -12.19 1.62 -14.86
N ALA A 680 -11.93 1.66 -16.16
CA ALA A 680 -11.18 2.75 -16.78
C ALA A 680 -11.91 4.10 -16.71
N ALA A 681 -13.24 4.11 -16.86
CA ALA A 681 -14.07 5.31 -16.73
C ALA A 681 -14.12 5.82 -15.28
N ALA A 682 -14.27 4.93 -14.31
CA ALA A 682 -14.22 5.27 -12.88
C ALA A 682 -12.85 5.84 -12.50
N TYR A 683 -11.77 5.23 -13.00
CA TYR A 683 -10.41 5.75 -12.84
C TYR A 683 -10.23 7.13 -13.48
N GLN A 684 -10.75 7.36 -14.70
CA GLN A 684 -10.68 8.67 -15.34
C GLN A 684 -11.45 9.74 -14.54
N ALA A 685 -12.63 9.40 -14.02
CA ALA A 685 -13.40 10.29 -13.17
C ALA A 685 -12.63 10.64 -11.88
N TRP A 686 -12.01 9.63 -11.23
CA TRP A 686 -11.16 9.86 -10.07
C TRP A 686 -9.95 10.76 -10.39
N ARG A 687 -9.29 10.51 -11.52
CA ARG A 687 -8.09 11.22 -11.98
C ARG A 687 -8.39 12.66 -12.39
N SER A 688 -9.59 12.93 -12.91
CA SER A 688 -10.01 14.26 -13.36
C SER A 688 -10.49 15.15 -12.21
N THR A 689 -10.88 14.55 -11.08
CA THR A 689 -11.22 15.30 -9.87
C THR A 689 -9.94 15.82 -9.21
N PRO A 690 -9.87 17.11 -8.83
CA PRO A 690 -8.72 17.67 -8.12
C PRO A 690 -8.33 16.84 -6.89
N ALA A 691 -7.03 16.79 -6.58
CA ALA A 691 -6.57 16.17 -5.34
C ALA A 691 -7.10 16.95 -4.13
N GLY A 692 -7.65 16.24 -3.15
CA GLY A 692 -8.03 16.86 -1.88
C GLY A 692 -6.81 17.21 -1.04
N VAL A 693 -7.01 18.13 -0.10
CA VAL A 693 -6.03 18.47 0.94
C VAL A 693 -6.59 18.11 2.30
N ILE A 694 -5.71 17.72 3.22
CA ILE A 694 -6.06 17.59 4.63
C ILE A 694 -6.10 19.04 5.17
N PRO A 695 -7.26 19.56 5.55
CA PRO A 695 -7.39 20.96 5.96
C PRO A 695 -6.82 21.16 7.38
N ASP A 696 -6.26 22.34 7.61
CA ASP A 696 -6.02 22.84 8.97
C ASP A 696 -7.34 23.39 9.51
N LEU A 697 -7.82 22.83 10.62
CA LEU A 697 -9.14 23.09 11.15
C LEU A 697 -9.06 24.13 12.28
N PRO A 698 -9.69 25.31 12.14
CA PRO A 698 -9.61 26.34 13.16
C PRO A 698 -10.36 25.92 14.44
N GLY A 699 -9.82 26.36 15.58
CA GLY A 699 -10.40 26.11 16.90
C GLY A 699 -10.18 24.70 17.43
N VAL A 700 -9.29 23.91 16.83
CA VAL A 700 -8.84 22.63 17.39
C VAL A 700 -7.82 22.88 18.51
N ASP A 701 -8.08 22.28 19.67
CA ASP A 701 -7.21 22.30 20.85
C ASP A 701 -6.84 20.86 21.25
N ALA A 702 -5.89 20.29 20.51
CA ALA A 702 -5.44 18.91 20.72
C ALA A 702 -4.74 18.72 22.08
N ASP A 703 -4.05 19.74 22.60
CA ASP A 703 -3.36 19.68 23.90
C ASP A 703 -4.35 19.59 25.06
N ARG A 704 -5.44 20.37 25.02
CA ARG A 704 -6.55 20.22 25.97
C ARG A 704 -7.18 18.83 25.88
N ALA A 705 -7.39 18.31 24.68
CA ALA A 705 -7.98 16.99 24.49
C ALA A 705 -7.09 15.86 25.06
N ARG A 706 -5.77 15.91 24.83
CA ARG A 706 -4.81 14.95 25.44
C ARG A 706 -4.82 15.04 26.97
N SER A 707 -4.88 16.25 27.51
CA SER A 707 -4.92 16.48 28.97
C SER A 707 -6.19 15.88 29.60
N LEU A 708 -7.33 15.94 28.91
CA LEU A 708 -8.58 15.29 29.35
C LEU A 708 -8.47 13.76 29.36
N LEU A 709 -7.73 13.17 28.39
CA LEU A 709 -7.53 11.72 28.32
C LEU A 709 -6.49 11.19 29.30
N ALA A 710 -5.48 11.98 29.69
CA ALA A 710 -4.40 11.54 30.57
C ALA A 710 -4.90 11.01 31.94
N GLY A 711 -6.09 11.44 32.38
CA GLY A 711 -6.73 10.95 33.62
C GLY A 711 -7.73 9.80 33.42
N CYS A 712 -7.94 9.31 32.20
CA CYS A 712 -8.93 8.28 31.89
C CYS A 712 -8.30 6.88 31.86
N ALA A 713 -8.97 5.91 32.51
CA ALA A 713 -8.60 4.50 32.38
C ALA A 713 -9.05 3.95 31.00
N PRO A 714 -8.42 2.86 30.52
CA PRO A 714 -8.91 2.13 29.34
C PRO A 714 -10.39 1.75 29.43
N GLY A 715 -11.08 1.72 28.30
CA GLY A 715 -12.52 1.44 28.22
C GLY A 715 -13.40 2.68 28.00
N PRO A 716 -14.67 2.64 28.42
CA PRO A 716 -15.64 3.70 28.11
C PRO A 716 -15.28 5.04 28.76
N VAL A 717 -15.28 6.11 27.95
CA VAL A 717 -15.05 7.48 28.43
C VAL A 717 -16.35 8.04 29.02
N PRO A 718 -16.33 8.68 30.21
CA PRO A 718 -17.52 9.30 30.79
C PRO A 718 -18.18 10.32 29.84
N PRO A 719 -19.52 10.38 29.73
CA PRO A 719 -20.21 11.24 28.76
C PRO A 719 -19.84 12.73 28.84
N ARG A 720 -19.57 13.23 30.05
CA ARG A 720 -19.11 14.60 30.26
C ARG A 720 -17.75 14.85 29.60
N ILE A 721 -16.79 13.95 29.82
CA ILE A 721 -15.45 14.03 29.23
C ILE A 721 -15.56 13.85 27.71
N ALA A 722 -16.40 12.94 27.23
CA ALA A 722 -16.63 12.76 25.80
C ALA A 722 -17.17 14.03 25.12
N ALA A 723 -18.09 14.76 25.78
CA ALA A 723 -18.58 16.05 25.27
C ALA A 723 -17.49 17.14 25.30
N GLU A 724 -16.69 17.23 26.36
CA GLU A 724 -15.56 18.18 26.46
C GLU A 724 -14.44 17.89 25.44
N LEU A 725 -14.20 16.60 25.13
CA LEU A 725 -13.29 16.18 24.08
C LEU A 725 -13.78 16.62 22.70
N LEU A 726 -15.04 16.36 22.37
CA LEU A 726 -15.65 16.79 21.10
C LEU A 726 -15.66 18.32 20.96
N ASP A 727 -15.94 19.04 22.04
CA ASP A 727 -15.88 20.52 22.08
C ASP A 727 -14.47 21.06 21.78
N SER A 728 -13.42 20.35 22.21
CA SER A 728 -12.02 20.70 21.90
C SER A 728 -11.69 20.57 20.41
N TYR A 729 -12.52 19.87 19.63
CA TYR A 729 -12.47 19.80 18.16
C TYR A 729 -13.62 20.57 17.50
N GLY A 730 -14.36 21.41 18.24
CA GLY A 730 -15.46 22.24 17.73
C GLY A 730 -16.76 21.48 17.45
N ILE A 731 -16.95 20.27 17.98
CA ILE A 731 -18.16 19.46 17.82
C ILE A 731 -19.02 19.58 19.08
N ALA A 732 -20.14 20.29 18.99
CA ALA A 732 -21.02 20.48 20.13
C ALA A 732 -22.02 19.32 20.27
N VAL A 733 -22.03 18.68 21.46
CA VAL A 733 -23.06 17.71 21.84
C VAL A 733 -24.20 18.44 22.54
N ARG A 734 -25.40 18.45 21.93
CA ARG A 734 -26.58 19.17 22.45
C ARG A 734 -27.84 18.34 22.25
N ASP A 735 -28.71 18.37 23.27
CA ASP A 735 -30.05 17.83 23.11
C ASP A 735 -30.88 18.77 22.23
N THR A 736 -31.48 18.22 21.18
CA THR A 736 -32.26 18.96 20.18
C THR A 736 -33.59 18.26 19.94
N ARG A 737 -34.66 19.03 19.77
CA ARG A 737 -35.98 18.47 19.47
C ARG A 737 -35.94 17.70 18.15
N PRO A 738 -36.71 16.60 18.00
CA PRO A 738 -36.81 15.89 16.73
C PRO A 738 -37.21 16.82 15.58
N GLY A 739 -36.41 16.82 14.51
CA GLY A 739 -36.69 17.54 13.27
C GLY A 739 -37.42 16.68 12.26
N SER A 740 -37.85 17.27 11.13
CA SER A 740 -38.48 16.57 10.02
C SER A 740 -37.50 16.04 8.96
N GLY A 741 -36.20 16.31 9.10
CA GLY A 741 -35.13 15.86 8.20
C GLY A 741 -34.55 14.48 8.58
N PRO A 742 -33.73 13.87 7.71
CA PRO A 742 -33.08 12.61 8.01
C PRO A 742 -32.03 12.78 9.11
N ASP A 743 -31.95 11.79 10.00
CA ASP A 743 -30.88 11.66 10.98
C ASP A 743 -29.74 10.81 10.39
N ALA A 744 -28.52 11.06 10.86
CA ALA A 744 -27.33 10.33 10.45
C ALA A 744 -26.54 9.81 11.65
N PHE A 745 -25.51 9.02 11.37
CA PHE A 745 -24.51 8.63 12.34
C PHE A 745 -23.11 8.80 11.76
N LEU A 746 -22.15 9.03 12.67
CA LEU A 746 -20.73 8.89 12.38
C LEU A 746 -20.14 7.93 13.42
N SER A 747 -19.33 6.98 12.98
CA SER A 747 -18.59 6.12 13.88
C SER A 747 -17.15 5.99 13.45
N VAL A 748 -16.29 5.67 14.42
CA VAL A 748 -14.90 5.28 14.21
C VAL A 748 -14.70 3.92 14.84
N GLY A 749 -14.11 3.00 14.09
CA GLY A 749 -13.63 1.72 14.61
C GLY A 749 -12.15 1.53 14.25
N ALA A 750 -11.44 0.82 15.12
CA ALA A 750 -10.07 0.39 14.85
C ALA A 750 -10.05 -0.85 13.94
N ASP A 751 -9.57 -0.68 12.70
CA ASP A 751 -9.20 -1.78 11.83
C ASP A 751 -7.78 -2.28 12.20
N PRO A 752 -7.56 -3.60 12.36
CA PRO A 752 -6.26 -4.15 12.78
C PRO A 752 -5.08 -3.79 11.87
N VAL A 753 -5.35 -3.48 10.60
CA VAL A 753 -4.32 -3.14 9.61
C VAL A 753 -4.29 -1.64 9.37
N PHE A 754 -5.45 -1.01 9.20
CA PHE A 754 -5.53 0.38 8.74
C PHE A 754 -5.62 1.43 9.86
N GLY A 755 -5.84 1.01 11.11
CA GLY A 755 -6.06 1.91 12.22
C GLY A 755 -7.47 2.52 12.17
N PRO A 756 -7.65 3.82 12.42
CA PRO A 756 -8.99 4.41 12.49
C PRO A 756 -9.69 4.38 11.12
N VAL A 757 -10.90 3.82 11.10
CA VAL A 757 -11.81 3.85 9.94
C VAL A 757 -13.07 4.60 10.34
N VAL A 758 -13.34 5.70 9.66
CA VAL A 758 -14.57 6.48 9.82
C VAL A 758 -15.67 5.84 8.98
N ALA A 759 -16.86 5.69 9.55
CA ALA A 759 -18.07 5.28 8.85
C ALA A 759 -19.16 6.34 8.98
N PHE A 760 -19.89 6.58 7.89
CA PHE A 760 -20.99 7.54 7.79
C PHE A 760 -22.19 6.88 7.12
N GLY A 761 -23.37 7.08 7.69
CA GLY A 761 -24.62 6.62 7.09
C GLY A 761 -25.83 7.37 7.66
N LEU A 762 -26.97 7.20 6.99
CA LEU A 762 -28.26 7.65 7.52
C LEU A 762 -28.77 6.65 8.57
N THR A 763 -29.57 7.13 9.53
CA THR A 763 -30.22 6.27 10.53
C THR A 763 -31.67 5.99 10.16
N GLY A 764 -32.17 4.82 10.56
CA GLY A 764 -33.56 4.41 10.40
C GLY A 764 -33.65 3.02 9.77
N ASP A 765 -34.75 2.32 10.05
CA ASP A 765 -34.91 0.89 9.73
C ASP A 765 -34.54 0.52 8.29
N TYR A 766 -34.93 1.35 7.32
CA TYR A 766 -34.61 1.12 5.91
C TYR A 766 -33.15 1.38 5.57
N ALA A 767 -32.52 2.39 6.16
CA ALA A 767 -31.11 2.70 5.95
C ALA A 767 -30.21 1.59 6.53
N ASP A 768 -30.57 1.11 7.73
CA ASP A 768 -29.89 -0.01 8.39
C ASP A 768 -30.07 -1.31 7.58
N LEU A 769 -31.29 -1.60 7.08
CA LEU A 769 -31.55 -2.78 6.24
C LEU A 769 -30.80 -2.76 4.91
N MET A 770 -30.65 -1.59 4.28
CA MET A 770 -29.92 -1.45 3.03
C MET A 770 -28.41 -1.54 3.22
N ALA A 771 -27.89 -1.38 4.44
CA ALA A 771 -26.47 -1.22 4.73
C ALA A 771 -25.83 -0.08 3.91
N ASP A 772 -26.52 1.06 3.81
CA ASP A 772 -26.04 2.23 3.06
C ASP A 772 -25.06 3.06 3.89
N VAL A 773 -23.82 2.57 3.99
CA VAL A 773 -22.76 3.13 4.82
C VAL A 773 -21.49 3.34 4.00
N ALA A 774 -20.97 4.56 4.03
CA ALA A 774 -19.68 4.90 3.44
C ALA A 774 -18.57 4.79 4.49
N HIS A 775 -17.43 4.22 4.12
CA HIS A 775 -16.26 4.07 4.99
C HIS A 775 -15.06 4.86 4.43
N ARG A 776 -14.18 5.37 5.28
CA ARG A 776 -12.91 6.01 4.89
C ARG A 776 -11.81 5.74 5.90
N VAL A 777 -10.59 5.52 5.42
CA VAL A 777 -9.37 5.38 6.23
C VAL A 777 -8.78 6.78 6.47
N THR A 778 -8.42 7.08 7.72
CA THR A 778 -7.83 8.37 8.11
C THR A 778 -6.32 8.45 7.77
N PRO A 779 -5.75 9.67 7.61
CA PRO A 779 -6.41 10.97 7.64
C PRO A 779 -7.26 11.26 6.40
N LEU A 780 -8.35 12.03 6.57
CA LEU A 780 -9.26 12.41 5.50
C LEU A 780 -8.93 13.78 4.90
N SER A 781 -8.95 13.86 3.58
CA SER A 781 -8.97 15.14 2.86
C SER A 781 -10.39 15.70 2.72
N ASP A 782 -10.50 16.99 2.38
CA ASP A 782 -11.77 17.63 2.02
C ASP A 782 -12.52 16.87 0.91
N ARG A 783 -11.80 16.35 -0.08
CA ARG A 783 -12.35 15.47 -1.12
C ARG A 783 -12.88 14.16 -0.55
N ASP A 784 -12.14 13.52 0.36
CA ASP A 784 -12.55 12.24 0.95
C ASP A 784 -13.87 12.39 1.72
N ALA A 785 -14.01 13.47 2.51
CA ALA A 785 -15.23 13.79 3.25
C ALA A 785 -16.42 14.07 2.31
N ARG A 786 -16.20 14.88 1.26
CA ARG A 786 -17.19 15.18 0.23
C ARG A 786 -17.68 13.93 -0.50
N GLU A 787 -16.78 13.05 -0.91
CA GLU A 787 -17.13 11.80 -1.56
C GLU A 787 -17.81 10.82 -0.60
N MET A 788 -17.37 10.75 0.66
CA MET A 788 -17.97 9.89 1.68
C MET A 788 -19.46 10.21 1.87
N VAL A 789 -19.80 11.49 2.07
CA VAL A 789 -21.18 11.94 2.27
C VAL A 789 -22.04 11.75 1.01
N ARG A 790 -21.49 12.06 -0.17
CA ARG A 790 -22.23 12.03 -1.45
C ARG A 790 -22.30 10.65 -2.11
N SER A 791 -21.54 9.67 -1.64
CA SER A 791 -21.51 8.31 -2.21
C SER A 791 -22.64 7.40 -1.74
N LEU A 792 -23.42 7.81 -0.74
CA LEU A 792 -24.58 7.07 -0.26
C LEU A 792 -25.62 6.89 -1.37
N ARG A 793 -26.26 5.73 -1.45
CA ARG A 793 -27.41 5.54 -2.34
C ARG A 793 -28.56 6.48 -1.99
N ALA A 794 -28.69 6.82 -0.70
CA ALA A 794 -29.64 7.78 -0.18
C ALA A 794 -29.19 9.25 -0.28
N ALA A 795 -28.06 9.57 -0.93
CA ALA A 795 -27.59 10.95 -1.12
C ALA A 795 -28.62 11.93 -1.72
N PRO A 796 -29.57 11.52 -2.60
CA PRO A 796 -30.65 12.40 -3.06
C PRO A 796 -31.57 12.96 -1.95
N LEU A 797 -31.58 12.37 -0.75
CA LEU A 797 -32.26 12.93 0.43
C LEU A 797 -31.46 14.07 1.07
N LEU A 798 -30.14 14.01 0.98
CA LEU A 798 -29.23 15.00 1.55
C LEU A 798 -29.20 16.29 0.72
N ASP A 799 -29.25 16.17 -0.60
CA ASP A 799 -29.20 17.30 -1.53
C ASP A 799 -30.58 17.90 -1.86
N GLY A 800 -31.65 17.38 -1.26
CA GLY A 800 -33.01 17.88 -1.44
C GLY A 800 -33.66 17.50 -2.77
N ARG A 801 -33.05 16.63 -3.58
CA ARG A 801 -33.70 16.09 -4.79
C ARG A 801 -34.91 15.21 -4.45
N VAL A 802 -34.94 14.64 -3.24
CA VAL A 802 -36.05 13.86 -2.70
C VAL A 802 -36.31 14.30 -1.26
N GLY A 803 -37.57 14.55 -0.89
CA GLY A 803 -37.98 14.65 0.53
C GLY A 803 -37.83 16.00 1.25
N GLY A 804 -37.41 17.10 0.60
CA GLY A 804 -37.40 18.42 1.24
C GLY A 804 -36.27 19.37 0.78
N PRO A 805 -35.96 20.44 1.53
CA PRO A 805 -35.02 21.50 1.12
C PRO A 805 -33.52 21.11 1.15
N GLY A 806 -33.18 19.85 1.44
CA GLY A 806 -31.80 19.39 1.63
C GLY A 806 -31.22 19.75 3.00
N VAL A 807 -29.99 19.34 3.25
CA VAL A 807 -29.27 19.54 4.53
C VAL A 807 -28.00 20.38 4.35
N ASP A 808 -27.45 20.87 5.46
CA ASP A 808 -26.14 21.53 5.49
C ASP A 808 -24.99 20.54 5.26
N LEU A 809 -24.72 20.26 3.97
CA LEU A 809 -23.64 19.37 3.55
C LEU A 809 -22.26 19.89 3.96
N ALA A 810 -22.06 21.21 4.01
CA ALA A 810 -20.75 21.79 4.34
C ALA A 810 -20.41 21.54 5.82
N ALA A 811 -21.36 21.78 6.72
CA ALA A 811 -21.17 21.50 8.14
C ALA A 811 -21.01 19.99 8.44
N LEU A 812 -21.71 19.15 7.69
CA LEU A 812 -21.55 17.70 7.79
C LEU A 812 -20.16 17.23 7.33
N GLU A 813 -19.70 17.72 6.17
CA GLU A 813 -18.33 17.45 5.66
C GLU A 813 -17.26 17.92 6.65
N GLU A 814 -17.43 19.11 7.24
CA GLU A 814 -16.51 19.64 8.26
C GLU A 814 -16.51 18.78 9.53
N THR A 815 -17.67 18.28 9.97
CA THR A 815 -17.78 17.39 11.12
C THR A 815 -17.02 16.07 10.90
N VAL A 816 -17.10 15.51 9.69
CA VAL A 816 -16.31 14.33 9.28
C VAL A 816 -14.81 14.61 9.38
N LEU A 817 -14.37 15.78 8.91
CA LEU A 817 -12.96 16.19 8.98
C LEU A 817 -12.48 16.40 10.42
N ARG A 818 -13.30 17.03 11.28
CA ARG A 818 -13.00 17.22 12.71
C ARG A 818 -12.86 15.89 13.45
N ILE A 819 -13.72 14.91 13.14
CA ILE A 819 -13.57 13.53 13.65
C ILE A 819 -12.27 12.89 13.17
N SER A 820 -11.95 13.03 11.88
CA SER A 820 -10.70 12.49 11.34
C SER A 820 -9.47 13.10 12.02
N ALA A 821 -9.46 14.41 12.29
CA ALA A 821 -8.38 15.07 13.01
C ALA A 821 -8.27 14.54 14.44
N MET A 822 -9.40 14.45 15.15
CA MET A 822 -9.46 13.98 16.53
C MET A 822 -8.84 12.59 16.74
N VAL A 823 -9.13 11.63 15.85
CA VAL A 823 -8.61 10.26 15.99
C VAL A 823 -7.18 10.09 15.48
N GLU A 824 -6.66 11.04 14.70
CA GLU A 824 -5.23 11.10 14.36
C GLU A 824 -4.42 11.73 15.49
N ASP A 825 -4.97 12.75 16.17
CA ASP A 825 -4.32 13.44 17.28
C ASP A 825 -4.39 12.64 18.60
N LEU A 826 -5.38 11.76 18.75
CA LEU A 826 -5.66 10.94 19.93
C LEU A 826 -5.72 9.44 19.56
N PRO A 827 -4.57 8.81 19.28
CA PRO A 827 -4.49 7.41 18.86
C PRO A 827 -4.98 6.42 19.94
N GLU A 828 -5.20 6.88 21.18
CA GLU A 828 -5.78 6.09 22.27
C GLU A 828 -7.27 5.76 22.05
N ILE A 829 -7.97 6.50 21.18
CA ILE A 829 -9.36 6.24 20.85
C ILE A 829 -9.46 4.98 19.99
N GLU A 830 -10.02 3.91 20.58
CA GLU A 830 -10.26 2.65 19.88
C GLU A 830 -11.56 2.69 19.07
N ALA A 831 -12.59 3.31 19.63
CA ALA A 831 -13.89 3.42 19.00
C ALA A 831 -14.63 4.68 19.43
N MET A 832 -15.44 5.22 18.51
CA MET A 832 -16.33 6.34 18.75
C MET A 832 -17.64 6.16 17.98
N GLU A 833 -18.76 6.59 18.55
CA GLU A 833 -20.05 6.65 17.85
C GLU A 833 -20.79 7.94 18.21
N LEU A 834 -21.21 8.66 17.18
CA LEU A 834 -22.07 9.85 17.24
C LEU A 834 -23.42 9.47 16.64
N ARG A 835 -24.44 9.27 17.47
CA ARG A 835 -25.75 8.77 17.01
C ARG A 835 -26.92 9.15 17.95
N PRO A 836 -27.98 9.81 17.45
CA PRO A 836 -28.11 10.42 16.12
C PRO A 836 -27.39 11.77 15.97
N ILE A 837 -26.99 12.07 14.73
CA ILE A 837 -26.59 13.40 14.25
C ILE A 837 -27.80 13.98 13.51
N ARG A 838 -28.32 15.10 13.99
CA ARG A 838 -29.36 15.86 13.29
C ARG A 838 -28.74 16.65 12.17
N LEU A 839 -29.23 16.43 10.95
CA LEU A 839 -28.83 17.20 9.77
C LEU A 839 -29.84 18.36 9.59
N LEU A 840 -29.37 19.60 9.79
CA LEU A 840 -30.21 20.79 9.73
C LEU A 840 -30.23 21.38 8.31
N PRO A 841 -31.16 22.30 7.99
CA PRO A 841 -31.17 22.98 6.69
C PRO A 841 -29.85 23.72 6.40
N PRO A 842 -29.56 24.01 5.12
CA PRO A 842 -28.34 24.73 4.73
C PRO A 842 -28.15 26.04 5.51
N GLY A 843 -27.03 26.19 6.21
CA GLY A 843 -26.69 27.35 7.03
C GLY A 843 -26.91 27.16 8.54
N ASP A 844 -27.66 26.13 8.94
CA ASP A 844 -27.97 25.85 10.36
C ASP A 844 -27.04 24.81 10.99
N GLY A 845 -26.18 24.15 10.20
CA GLY A 845 -25.16 23.23 10.68
C GLY A 845 -25.64 21.80 10.95
N VAL A 846 -24.98 21.12 11.90
CA VAL A 846 -25.36 19.78 12.38
C VAL A 846 -25.40 19.76 13.90
N ALA A 847 -26.23 18.91 14.49
CA ALA A 847 -26.29 18.74 15.95
C ALA A 847 -26.09 17.29 16.36
N VAL A 848 -25.03 17.03 17.13
CA VAL A 848 -24.77 15.72 17.72
C VAL A 848 -25.59 15.60 19.01
N THR A 849 -26.46 14.59 19.09
CA THR A 849 -27.33 14.41 20.27
C THR A 849 -26.71 13.52 21.34
N ARG A 850 -25.90 12.54 20.93
CA ARG A 850 -25.22 11.60 21.81
C ARG A 850 -23.90 11.18 21.20
N ALA A 851 -22.89 11.05 22.06
CA ALA A 851 -21.57 10.55 21.73
C ALA A 851 -21.16 9.46 22.71
N THR A 852 -20.56 8.39 22.20
CA THR A 852 -19.87 7.36 22.99
C THR A 852 -18.43 7.27 22.48
N ILE A 853 -17.46 7.20 23.39
CA ILE A 853 -16.03 7.08 23.09
C ILE A 853 -15.46 5.97 23.97
N ARG A 854 -14.56 5.17 23.42
CA ARG A 854 -13.88 4.08 24.12
C ARG A 854 -12.37 4.14 23.83
N LEU A 855 -11.57 4.00 24.89
CA LEU A 855 -10.11 3.97 24.82
C LEU A 855 -9.58 2.54 24.77
N ALA A 856 -8.47 2.35 24.04
CA ALA A 856 -7.80 1.06 23.90
C ALA A 856 -7.14 0.60 25.21
N ASP A 857 -7.10 -0.71 25.45
CA ASP A 857 -6.28 -1.33 26.50
C ASP A 857 -4.78 -1.19 26.17
N GLU A 858 -3.95 -0.84 27.16
CA GLU A 858 -2.50 -0.60 26.99
C GLU A 858 -1.74 -1.76 26.33
N THR A 859 -2.26 -2.98 26.41
CA THR A 859 -1.67 -4.20 25.82
C THR A 859 -1.82 -4.30 24.29
N ARG A 860 -2.63 -3.44 23.64
CA ARG A 860 -2.86 -3.44 22.18
C ARG A 860 -1.99 -2.46 21.38
N LYS A 861 -1.16 -1.62 22.02
CA LYS A 861 -0.35 -0.59 21.35
C LYS A 861 0.78 -1.11 20.41
N GLY A 862 0.90 -2.43 20.22
CA GLY A 862 1.98 -3.07 19.42
C GLY A 862 1.73 -3.21 17.91
N GLY A 863 0.79 -2.46 17.31
CA GLY A 863 0.61 -2.45 15.85
C GLY A 863 1.63 -1.52 15.16
N PRO A 864 2.17 -1.86 13.96
CA PRO A 864 3.18 -1.05 13.31
C PRO A 864 2.59 0.30 12.86
N SER A 865 3.17 1.39 13.35
CA SER A 865 2.88 2.77 12.91
C SER A 865 3.57 3.12 11.60
#